data_AF-A0A8H6MN83-F1
#
_entry.id   AF-A0A8H6MN83-F1
#
_cell.length_a   1.000
_cell.length_b   1.000
_cell.length_c   1.000
_cell.angle_alpha   90.00
_cell.angle_beta   90.00
_cell.angle_gamma   90.00
#
_symmetry.space_group_name_H-M   'P 1'
#
loop_
_entity.id
_entity.type
_entity.pdbx_description
1 polymer ?
#
loop_
_entity_poly.entity_id
_entity_poly.type
_entity_poly.pdbx_seq_one_letter_code
_entity_poly.pdbx_strand_id
1 'polypeptide(L)'
;MALISSILEQALRRTCLTSVPEEIKSLYTLHTRKGTSPTLNQLSDVFNKLFSQCSNIFIVIDALDECSPTDDLAIEVVNVVQALANNVRLLITSRTLTNFESAFREVARIDIAAQDQDVRLYLETKIPERSRLAKHIRADPKLQDDIIGSITESAQGMFLLVALNLHSLSRKLTRRDIRASLSVLPKTLDATYEQTLERIRTQAEGDVELAGTVIMWILCARRPLSVLELQHAYAVYLLSQDDDGELMLREDDDLPPRDIIIGVCGGLVTVDGTSQIIRLVHYTAQDYLLRTHGKQLHRPRLELTKVSLSYLQLLNFSDGPTLSDDGMTKRLDHFPFLQYAAKQWGPELHRLKLDTFWECVDRFLSNEVAVNVASQVWGLPQHRYTNWSHEFATDVPAVVLAASFNIPEVLERLASQGHDIEAKGSDGETPLIRSSRLGRAENVSILLRLGANIDAVDAAGETSIECAAPAGQTLAVKALIDGGANPNMATSTGGWSLTMSAIRSKNVETVKLLVDEGADLKTETSWGETALSLAAVSGQEVIAGLLIDAGAMLPLNLAGRRATLQASNRRLSTLVNRLASFEGDYGAVANVGVRRERVVDGSQLAQIADLDEPKKDESASQSQQPPPQEDAIGVGIAVALEGVPYQRGFYRRYDHLGKIGRGYFADVFSCSSKVTGVRYAVKIFTSNGLDKDFKKGFLGTRSEPLPS
;
A
#
# COMPACT_ATOMS: atom_id res chain seq x y z
N MET A 1 6.15 -8.09 6.96
CA MET A 1 6.00 -9.11 5.90
C MET A 1 6.80 -8.77 4.64
N ALA A 2 6.41 -7.76 3.85
CA ALA A 2 7.11 -7.41 2.60
C ALA A 2 8.62 -7.16 2.78
N LEU A 3 9.01 -6.49 3.87
CA LEU A 3 10.40 -6.27 4.25
C LEU A 3 11.19 -7.59 4.40
N ILE A 4 10.65 -8.58 5.12
CA ILE A 4 11.35 -9.84 5.40
C ILE A 4 11.42 -10.70 4.15
N SER A 5 10.37 -10.70 3.32
CA SER A 5 10.41 -11.35 2.01
C SER A 5 11.52 -10.74 1.14
N SER A 6 11.68 -9.41 1.14
CA SER A 6 12.77 -8.74 0.43
C SER A 6 14.15 -9.08 1.01
N ILE A 7 14.28 -9.11 2.34
CA ILE A 7 15.51 -9.53 3.02
C ILE A 7 15.89 -10.95 2.59
N LEU A 8 14.94 -11.88 2.62
CA LEU A 8 15.14 -13.27 2.23
C LEU A 8 15.57 -13.37 0.75
N GLU A 9 14.89 -12.66 -0.15
CA GLU A 9 15.22 -12.62 -1.57
C GLU A 9 16.64 -12.11 -1.83
N GLN A 10 17.03 -11.01 -1.18
CA GLN A 10 18.37 -10.44 -1.34
C GLN A 10 19.46 -11.37 -0.82
N ALA A 11 19.20 -12.01 0.32
CA ALA A 11 20.16 -12.93 0.91
C ALA A 11 20.38 -14.14 -0.02
N LEU A 12 19.31 -14.66 -0.65
CA LEU A 12 19.38 -15.77 -1.62
C LEU A 12 20.16 -15.42 -2.88
N ARG A 13 19.91 -14.24 -3.46
CA ARG A 13 20.62 -13.75 -4.65
C ARG A 13 22.13 -13.66 -4.42
N ARG A 14 22.55 -13.38 -3.19
CA ARG A 14 23.97 -13.22 -2.82
C ARG A 14 24.67 -14.52 -2.46
N THR A 15 23.94 -15.56 -2.04
CA THR A 15 24.52 -16.85 -1.66
C THR A 15 25.07 -17.71 -2.82
N CYS A 16 25.07 -17.22 -4.07
CA CYS A 16 25.58 -17.96 -5.24
C CYS A 16 25.06 -19.41 -5.35
N LEU A 17 23.82 -19.65 -4.94
CA LEU A 17 23.21 -20.98 -5.01
C LEU A 17 22.87 -21.27 -6.48
N THR A 18 23.38 -22.39 -6.99
CA THR A 18 23.14 -22.86 -8.37
C THR A 18 21.70 -23.34 -8.60
N SER A 19 20.92 -23.54 -7.53
CA SER A 19 19.51 -23.92 -7.55
C SER A 19 18.75 -23.30 -6.38
N VAL A 20 17.44 -23.12 -6.54
CA VAL A 20 16.58 -22.63 -5.45
C VAL A 20 16.56 -23.67 -4.31
N PRO A 21 16.83 -23.28 -3.05
CA PRO A 21 16.75 -24.18 -1.90
C PRO A 21 15.39 -24.88 -1.80
N GLU A 22 15.39 -26.15 -1.40
CA GLU A 22 14.19 -26.97 -1.28
C GLU A 22 13.20 -26.40 -0.25
N GLU A 23 13.71 -25.71 0.78
CA GLU A 23 12.90 -25.02 1.78
C GLU A 23 12.01 -23.94 1.14
N ILE A 24 12.52 -23.23 0.13
CA ILE A 24 11.79 -22.17 -0.57
C ILE A 24 10.84 -22.76 -1.60
N LYS A 25 11.26 -23.78 -2.35
CA LYS A 25 10.38 -24.49 -3.28
C LYS A 25 9.19 -25.11 -2.55
N SER A 26 9.41 -25.69 -1.37
CA SER A 26 8.36 -26.27 -0.55
C SER A 26 7.38 -25.20 -0.06
N LEU A 27 7.88 -24.03 0.37
CA LEU A 27 7.05 -22.91 0.79
C LEU A 27 6.24 -22.33 -0.38
N TYR A 28 6.88 -22.12 -1.54
CA TYR A 28 6.22 -21.65 -2.76
C TYR A 28 5.11 -22.60 -3.20
N THR A 29 5.40 -23.90 -3.31
CA THR A 29 4.41 -24.90 -3.73
C THR A 29 3.22 -24.99 -2.77
N LEU A 30 3.46 -24.88 -1.46
CA LEU A 30 2.41 -24.87 -0.43
C LEU A 30 1.46 -23.69 -0.61
N HIS A 31 2.02 -22.50 -0.86
CA HIS A 31 1.26 -21.26 -0.95
C HIS A 31 0.56 -21.08 -2.29
N THR A 32 1.17 -21.53 -3.39
CA THR A 32 0.56 -21.58 -4.73
C THR A 32 -0.63 -22.55 -4.76
N ARG A 33 -0.51 -23.73 -4.14
CA ARG A 33 -1.64 -24.70 -4.06
C ARG A 33 -2.81 -24.21 -3.22
N LYS A 34 -2.57 -23.34 -2.24
CA LYS A 34 -3.58 -22.85 -1.30
C LYS A 34 -4.10 -21.45 -1.63
N GLY A 35 -3.54 -20.77 -2.62
CA GLY A 35 -3.87 -19.37 -2.91
C GLY A 35 -3.62 -18.43 -1.73
N THR A 36 -2.61 -18.70 -0.90
CA THR A 36 -2.33 -17.93 0.34
C THR A 36 -0.92 -17.37 0.33
N SER A 37 -0.64 -16.32 1.11
CA SER A 37 0.71 -15.79 1.32
C SER A 37 1.41 -16.43 2.54
N PRO A 38 2.75 -16.57 2.53
CA PRO A 38 3.51 -17.07 3.68
C PRO A 38 3.41 -16.12 4.88
N THR A 39 3.47 -16.70 6.08
CA THR A 39 3.43 -15.97 7.37
C THR A 39 4.82 -15.53 7.83
N LEU A 40 4.87 -14.58 8.78
CA LEU A 40 6.13 -14.04 9.33
C LEU A 40 7.01 -15.14 9.92
N ASN A 41 6.40 -16.06 10.66
CA ASN A 41 7.09 -17.18 11.31
C ASN A 41 7.66 -18.14 10.27
N GLN A 42 6.89 -18.46 9.22
CA GLN A 42 7.38 -19.32 8.13
C GLN A 42 8.57 -18.68 7.40
N LEU A 43 8.53 -17.38 7.13
CA LEU A 43 9.63 -16.67 6.50
C LEU A 43 10.87 -16.61 7.42
N SER A 44 10.67 -16.39 8.71
CA SER A 44 11.74 -16.34 9.72
C SER A 44 12.38 -17.73 9.92
N ASP A 45 11.59 -18.80 9.91
CA ASP A 45 12.08 -20.18 9.99
C ASP A 45 12.91 -20.55 8.78
N VAL A 46 12.46 -20.17 7.57
CA VAL A 46 13.21 -20.39 6.33
C VAL A 46 14.50 -19.58 6.35
N PHE A 47 14.45 -18.32 6.78
CA PHE A 47 15.63 -17.47 6.94
C PHE A 47 16.64 -18.11 7.91
N ASN A 48 16.20 -18.52 9.10
CA ASN A 48 17.06 -19.18 10.09
C ASN A 48 17.70 -20.45 9.57
N LYS A 49 16.93 -21.31 8.88
CA LYS A 49 17.47 -22.56 8.31
C LYS A 49 18.56 -22.28 7.28
N LEU A 50 18.30 -21.36 6.36
CA LEU A 50 19.21 -21.04 5.25
C LEU A 50 20.49 -20.36 5.73
N PHE A 51 20.40 -19.47 6.72
CA PHE A 51 21.53 -18.67 7.19
C PHE A 51 22.07 -19.11 8.56
N SER A 52 21.66 -20.27 9.06
CA SER A 52 22.19 -20.90 10.28
C SER A 52 23.71 -21.11 10.22
N GLN A 53 24.24 -21.32 9.01
CA GLN A 53 25.67 -21.52 8.75
C GLN A 53 26.45 -20.20 8.61
N CYS A 54 25.78 -19.04 8.59
CA CYS A 54 26.45 -17.75 8.52
C CYS A 54 26.97 -17.33 9.90
N SER A 55 28.23 -16.91 9.99
CA SER A 55 28.77 -16.47 11.30
C SER A 55 28.25 -15.08 11.71
N ASN A 56 28.08 -14.16 10.76
CA ASN A 56 27.42 -12.87 10.98
C ASN A 56 26.61 -12.49 9.73
N ILE A 57 25.44 -11.90 9.97
CA ILE A 57 24.56 -11.34 8.94
C ILE A 57 24.40 -9.85 9.22
N PHE A 58 25.02 -8.99 8.42
CA PHE A 58 24.87 -7.55 8.57
C PHE A 58 23.70 -7.08 7.73
N ILE A 59 22.73 -6.42 8.35
CA ILE A 59 21.57 -5.84 7.68
C ILE A 59 21.66 -4.32 7.84
N VAL A 60 21.75 -3.61 6.73
CA VAL A 60 21.71 -2.14 6.71
C VAL A 60 20.30 -1.71 6.37
N ILE A 61 19.66 -0.90 7.20
CA ILE A 61 18.34 -0.28 6.95
C ILE A 61 18.56 1.22 6.79
N ASP A 62 18.38 1.72 5.58
CA ASP A 62 18.46 3.16 5.30
C ASP A 62 17.11 3.85 5.53
N ALA A 63 17.09 5.01 6.18
CA ALA A 63 15.91 5.84 6.48
C ALA A 63 14.79 5.11 7.25
N LEU A 64 15.10 4.60 8.45
CA LEU A 64 14.12 3.86 9.27
C LEU A 64 12.83 4.65 9.56
N ASP A 65 12.96 5.96 9.77
CA ASP A 65 11.84 6.88 10.00
C ASP A 65 10.88 7.01 8.80
N GLU A 66 11.25 6.51 7.62
CA GLU A 66 10.38 6.42 6.44
C GLU A 66 9.80 5.02 6.24
N CYS A 67 10.17 4.05 7.09
CA CYS A 67 9.70 2.66 7.00
C CYS A 67 8.25 2.47 7.46
N SER A 68 7.77 3.36 8.32
CA SER A 68 6.46 3.27 8.94
C SER A 68 5.81 4.66 9.08
N PRO A 69 4.47 4.75 9.04
CA PRO A 69 3.76 6.00 9.35
C PRO A 69 3.94 6.47 10.80
N THR A 70 4.33 5.58 11.72
CA THR A 70 4.58 5.88 13.14
C THR A 70 5.93 5.31 13.59
N ASP A 71 6.59 6.04 14.49
CA ASP A 71 7.87 5.64 15.08
C ASP A 71 7.77 4.30 15.82
N ASP A 72 6.66 4.04 16.51
CA ASP A 72 6.44 2.79 17.26
C ASP A 72 6.49 1.55 16.35
N LEU A 73 5.83 1.63 15.19
CA LEU A 73 5.81 0.54 14.23
C LEU A 73 7.16 0.42 13.48
N ALA A 74 7.91 1.52 13.32
CA ALA A 74 9.29 1.45 12.83
C ALA A 74 10.20 0.71 13.82
N ILE A 75 10.04 0.94 15.12
CA ILE A 75 10.76 0.23 16.19
C ILE A 75 10.38 -1.26 16.19
N GLU A 76 9.09 -1.59 16.04
CA GLU A 76 8.63 -2.98 15.93
C GLU A 76 9.31 -3.70 14.76
N VAL A 77 9.45 -3.03 13.61
CA VAL A 77 10.16 -3.57 12.45
C VAL A 77 11.61 -3.93 12.80
N VAL A 78 12.32 -3.06 13.53
CA VAL A 78 13.71 -3.33 13.96
C VAL A 78 13.75 -4.56 14.88
N ASN A 79 12.85 -4.65 15.84
CA ASN A 79 12.75 -5.78 16.77
C ASN A 79 12.52 -7.10 16.02
N VAL A 80 11.64 -7.10 15.03
CA VAL A 80 11.35 -8.28 14.20
C VAL A 80 12.56 -8.69 13.38
N VAL A 81 13.28 -7.73 12.76
CA VAL A 81 14.48 -8.04 11.96
C VAL A 81 15.61 -8.55 12.85
N GLN A 82 15.77 -8.00 14.06
CA GLN A 82 16.76 -8.46 15.03
C GLN A 82 16.43 -9.87 15.56
N ALA A 83 15.14 -10.20 15.70
CA ALA A 83 14.67 -11.52 16.10
C ALA A 83 14.77 -12.57 14.99
N LEU A 84 15.14 -12.20 13.75
CA LEU A 84 15.27 -13.16 12.65
C LEU A 84 16.32 -14.23 12.94
N ALA A 85 17.48 -13.86 13.48
CA ALA A 85 18.52 -14.81 13.88
C ALA A 85 19.53 -14.17 14.84
N ASN A 86 20.13 -14.97 15.74
CA ASN A 86 21.06 -14.47 16.76
C ASN A 86 22.37 -13.88 16.21
N ASN A 87 22.69 -14.14 14.95
CA ASN A 87 23.89 -13.67 14.24
C ASN A 87 23.64 -12.40 13.41
N VAL A 88 22.45 -11.81 13.49
CA VAL A 88 22.09 -10.57 12.78
C VAL A 88 22.69 -9.36 13.49
N ARG A 89 23.36 -8.50 12.72
CA ARG A 89 23.89 -7.21 13.15
C ARG A 89 23.26 -6.11 12.32
N LEU A 90 22.62 -5.15 12.98
CA LEU A 90 21.89 -4.08 12.30
C LEU A 90 22.72 -2.80 12.25
N LEU A 91 22.71 -2.15 11.10
CA LEU A 91 23.12 -0.76 10.92
C LEU A 91 21.91 0.01 10.40
N ILE A 92 21.54 1.09 11.09
CA ILE A 92 20.34 1.83 10.77
C ILE A 92 20.72 3.28 10.55
N THR A 93 20.19 3.90 9.49
CA THR A 93 20.23 5.36 9.34
C THR A 93 18.84 5.92 9.64
N SER A 94 18.81 7.05 10.34
CA SER A 94 17.59 7.78 10.61
C SER A 94 17.87 9.25 10.85
N ARG A 95 16.82 10.07 10.72
CA ARG A 95 16.84 11.49 11.08
C ARG A 95 16.84 11.69 12.59
N THR A 96 17.37 12.84 13.02
CA THR A 96 17.46 13.22 14.44
C THR A 96 16.16 13.65 15.08
N LEU A 97 15.10 13.88 14.29
CA LEU A 97 13.82 14.46 14.73
C LEU A 97 12.79 13.40 15.16
N THR A 98 13.17 12.12 15.26
CA THR A 98 12.27 11.02 15.59
C THR A 98 12.35 10.64 17.07
N ASN A 99 11.30 10.02 17.59
CA ASN A 99 11.22 9.56 18.99
C ASN A 99 12.07 8.30 19.26
N PHE A 100 13.05 8.03 18.41
CA PHE A 100 13.94 6.87 18.51
C PHE A 100 14.95 6.98 19.66
N GLU A 101 15.12 8.16 20.25
CA GLU A 101 16.06 8.39 21.34
C GLU A 101 15.78 7.56 22.59
N SER A 102 14.51 7.24 22.87
CA SER A 102 14.16 6.35 23.98
C SER A 102 14.42 4.88 23.66
N ALA A 103 14.18 4.45 22.42
CA ALA A 103 14.26 3.06 22.01
C ALA A 103 15.70 2.57 21.78
N PHE A 104 16.59 3.44 21.29
CA PHE A 104 17.98 3.08 20.92
C PHE A 104 19.04 3.73 21.81
N ARG A 105 18.71 4.09 23.05
CA ARG A 105 19.62 4.78 23.98
C ARG A 105 20.94 4.04 24.22
N GLU A 106 20.91 2.72 24.24
CA GLU A 106 22.07 1.86 24.53
C GLU A 106 22.83 1.41 23.26
N VAL A 107 22.39 1.84 22.08
CA VAL A 107 22.98 1.45 20.79
C VAL A 107 24.09 2.42 20.38
N ALA A 108 25.15 1.90 19.75
CA ALA A 108 26.23 2.73 19.21
C ALA A 108 25.68 3.68 18.13
N ARG A 109 25.84 4.99 18.35
CA ARG A 109 25.34 6.04 17.46
C ARG A 109 26.51 6.79 16.81
N ILE A 110 26.36 7.03 15.51
CA ILE A 110 27.26 7.87 14.72
C ILE A 110 26.41 8.97 14.10
N ASP A 111 26.63 10.20 14.52
CA ASP A 111 25.94 11.34 13.90
C ASP A 111 26.60 11.67 12.57
N ILE A 112 25.81 11.58 11.49
CA ILE A 112 26.25 11.92 10.14
C ILE A 112 25.84 13.38 9.88
N ALA A 113 26.81 14.28 9.92
CA ALA A 113 26.63 15.69 9.62
C ALA A 113 27.59 16.12 8.50
N ALA A 114 27.17 17.10 7.70
CA ALA A 114 28.01 17.66 6.65
C ALA A 114 29.24 18.35 7.28
N GLN A 115 30.43 17.79 7.04
CA GLN A 115 31.67 18.45 7.46
C GLN A 115 32.00 19.56 6.47
N ASP A 116 32.63 20.63 6.95
CA ASP A 116 33.01 21.79 6.13
C ASP A 116 33.83 21.39 4.90
N GLN A 117 34.71 20.40 5.06
CA GLN A 117 35.53 19.88 3.97
C GLN A 117 34.70 19.19 2.88
N ASP A 118 33.65 18.45 3.27
CA ASP A 118 32.77 17.76 2.33
C ASP A 118 31.85 18.74 1.61
N VAL A 119 31.36 19.76 2.32
CA VAL A 119 30.59 20.88 1.75
C VAL A 119 31.41 21.62 0.72
N ARG A 120 32.68 21.93 1.03
CA ARG A 120 33.61 22.57 0.11
C ARG A 120 33.83 21.75 -1.15
N LEU A 121 34.13 20.45 -1.01
CA LEU A 121 34.32 19.55 -2.14
C LEU A 121 33.06 19.46 -3.01
N TYR A 122 31.88 19.39 -2.39
CA TYR A 122 30.60 19.40 -3.09
C TYR A 122 30.42 20.68 -3.91
N LEU A 123 30.66 21.85 -3.31
CA LEU A 123 30.52 23.15 -3.98
C LEU A 123 31.52 23.31 -5.12
N GLU A 124 32.79 22.96 -4.92
CA GLU A 124 33.82 22.99 -5.96
C GLU A 124 33.45 22.11 -7.16
N THR A 125 32.78 20.98 -6.92
CA THR A 125 32.32 20.08 -7.97
C THR A 125 31.05 20.59 -8.66
N LYS A 126 30.10 21.17 -7.91
CA LYS A 126 28.77 21.54 -8.42
C LYS A 126 28.67 22.95 -8.99
N ILE A 127 29.52 23.87 -8.57
CA ILE A 127 29.57 25.23 -9.11
C ILE A 127 29.86 25.24 -10.63
N PRO A 128 30.86 24.48 -11.16
CA PRO A 128 31.15 24.42 -12.59
C PRO A 128 30.00 23.86 -13.44
N GLU A 129 29.21 22.93 -12.90
CA GLU A 129 28.05 22.35 -13.58
C GLU A 129 26.94 23.39 -13.86
N ARG A 130 26.89 24.49 -13.09
CA ARG A 130 25.88 25.54 -13.23
C ARG A 130 26.35 26.62 -14.22
N SER A 131 25.90 26.50 -15.47
CA SER A 131 26.35 27.34 -16.59
C SER A 131 26.34 28.86 -16.34
N ARG A 132 25.35 29.40 -15.62
CA ARG A 132 25.28 30.83 -15.27
C ARG A 132 26.30 31.22 -14.22
N LEU A 133 26.35 30.48 -13.12
CA LEU A 133 27.27 30.75 -12.00
C LEU A 133 28.74 30.61 -12.46
N ALA A 134 29.03 29.58 -13.26
CA ALA A 134 30.34 29.38 -13.86
C ALA A 134 30.79 30.55 -14.75
N LYS A 135 29.87 31.21 -15.49
CA LYS A 135 30.21 32.42 -16.28
C LYS A 135 30.59 33.60 -15.38
N HIS A 136 29.88 33.80 -14.28
CA HIS A 136 30.20 34.86 -13.32
C HIS A 136 31.54 34.64 -12.63
N ILE A 137 31.85 33.38 -12.28
CA ILE A 137 33.11 33.00 -11.63
C ILE A 137 34.29 33.09 -12.58
N ARG A 138 34.15 32.71 -13.85
CA ARG A 138 35.22 32.93 -14.85
C ARG A 138 35.59 34.40 -14.98
N ALA A 139 34.62 35.30 -14.81
CA ALA A 139 34.85 36.74 -14.88
C ALA A 139 35.35 37.35 -13.56
N ASP A 140 35.24 36.64 -12.44
CA ASP A 140 35.72 37.05 -11.12
C ASP A 140 36.01 35.82 -10.24
N PRO A 141 37.23 35.26 -10.30
CA PRO A 141 37.57 34.03 -9.58
C PRO A 141 37.41 34.12 -8.06
N LYS A 142 37.58 35.31 -7.46
CA LYS A 142 37.42 35.51 -6.01
C LYS A 142 36.00 35.22 -5.53
N LEU A 143 35.01 35.40 -6.42
CA LEU A 143 33.61 35.12 -6.12
C LEU A 143 33.38 33.64 -5.77
N GLN A 144 34.20 32.72 -6.28
CA GLN A 144 34.09 31.30 -5.94
C GLN A 144 34.43 31.06 -4.46
N ASP A 145 35.50 31.67 -3.96
CA ASP A 145 35.92 31.55 -2.56
C ASP A 145 34.88 32.21 -1.64
N ASP A 146 34.35 33.38 -2.02
CA ASP A 146 33.27 34.06 -1.29
C ASP A 146 32.02 33.16 -1.16
N ILE A 147 31.59 32.53 -2.27
CA ILE A 147 30.44 31.62 -2.29
C ILE A 147 30.70 30.40 -1.39
N ILE A 148 31.86 29.77 -1.55
CA ILE A 148 32.22 28.57 -0.78
C ILE A 148 32.27 28.91 0.72
N GLY A 149 32.92 30.02 1.09
CA GLY A 149 33.02 30.45 2.48
C GLY A 149 31.64 30.70 3.11
N SER A 150 30.82 31.55 2.49
CA SER A 150 29.50 31.90 3.05
C SER A 150 28.52 30.73 3.08
N ILE A 151 28.52 29.84 2.08
CA ILE A 151 27.66 28.66 2.12
C ILE A 151 28.13 27.66 3.18
N THR A 152 29.45 27.46 3.32
CA THR A 152 30.00 26.54 4.34
C THR A 152 29.66 27.03 5.75
N GLU A 153 29.81 28.33 6.03
CA GLU A 153 29.41 28.92 7.32
C GLU A 153 27.91 28.83 7.59
N SER A 154 27.07 28.92 6.56
CA SER A 154 25.60 28.80 6.69
C SER A 154 25.11 27.35 6.69
N ALA A 155 25.94 26.37 6.35
CA ALA A 155 25.53 24.98 6.16
C ALA A 155 24.95 24.33 7.43
N GLN A 156 25.43 24.71 8.62
CA GLN A 156 25.02 24.15 9.92
C GLN A 156 24.95 22.60 9.92
N GLY A 157 25.88 21.94 9.23
CA GLY A 157 25.90 20.48 9.11
C GLY A 157 24.86 19.87 8.17
N MET A 158 24.09 20.67 7.41
CA MET A 158 23.00 20.23 6.53
C MET A 158 23.36 20.39 5.03
N PHE A 159 23.61 19.27 4.34
CA PHE A 159 23.83 19.27 2.89
C PHE A 159 22.64 19.81 2.08
N LEU A 160 21.41 19.59 2.55
CA LEU A 160 20.23 20.09 1.86
C LEU A 160 20.20 21.63 1.82
N LEU A 161 20.59 22.28 2.93
CA LEU A 161 20.67 23.74 3.02
C LEU A 161 21.73 24.28 2.04
N VAL A 162 22.89 23.62 1.96
CA VAL A 162 23.95 23.93 0.98
C VAL A 162 23.43 23.85 -0.45
N ALA A 163 22.72 22.76 -0.80
CA ALA A 163 22.17 22.56 -2.14
C ALA A 163 21.10 23.61 -2.50
N LEU A 164 20.21 23.96 -1.56
CA LEU A 164 19.17 24.97 -1.75
C LEU A 164 19.76 26.38 -1.91
N ASN A 165 20.74 26.75 -1.07
CA ASN A 165 21.44 28.02 -1.15
C ASN A 165 22.22 28.15 -2.47
N LEU A 166 22.94 27.10 -2.89
CA LEU A 166 23.62 27.08 -4.18
C LEU A 166 22.64 27.24 -5.35
N HIS A 167 21.49 26.55 -5.30
CA HIS A 167 20.46 26.67 -6.32
C HIS A 167 19.89 28.09 -6.40
N SER A 168 19.62 28.72 -5.26
CA SER A 168 19.14 30.11 -5.19
C SER A 168 20.14 31.09 -5.83
N LEU A 169 21.43 30.93 -5.55
CA LEU A 169 22.49 31.77 -6.14
C LEU A 169 22.66 31.53 -7.64
N SER A 170 22.51 30.29 -8.10
CA SER A 170 22.66 29.93 -9.52
C SER A 170 21.66 30.63 -10.45
N ARG A 171 20.56 31.15 -9.90
CA ARG A 171 19.50 31.86 -10.62
C ARG A 171 19.75 33.37 -10.77
N LYS A 172 20.69 33.95 -10.01
CA LYS A 172 20.96 35.41 -10.03
C LYS A 172 21.62 35.83 -11.34
N LEU A 173 21.21 37.00 -11.85
CA LEU A 173 21.65 37.51 -13.17
C LEU A 173 22.94 38.33 -13.08
N THR A 174 23.20 38.98 -11.95
CA THR A 174 24.36 39.87 -11.80
C THR A 174 25.22 39.46 -10.60
N ARG A 175 26.53 39.75 -10.69
CA ARG A 175 27.49 39.56 -9.58
C ARG A 175 27.12 40.38 -8.35
N ARG A 176 26.49 41.56 -8.54
CA ARG A 176 25.96 42.39 -7.44
C ARG A 176 24.88 41.64 -6.68
N ASP A 177 23.93 41.02 -7.39
CA ASP A 177 22.84 40.28 -6.77
C ASP A 177 23.33 39.01 -6.08
N ILE A 178 24.35 38.35 -6.64
CA ILE A 178 25.03 37.22 -5.99
C ILE A 178 25.60 37.68 -4.65
N ARG A 179 26.43 38.73 -4.63
CA ARG A 179 27.04 39.27 -3.39
C ARG A 179 26.01 39.75 -2.37
N ALA A 180 24.96 40.45 -2.81
CA ALA A 180 23.87 40.88 -1.94
C ALA A 180 23.10 39.68 -1.35
N SER A 181 22.98 38.57 -2.10
CA SER A 181 22.34 37.35 -1.61
C SER A 181 23.26 36.57 -0.66
N LEU A 182 24.58 36.60 -0.86
CA LEU A 182 25.56 36.00 0.05
C LEU A 182 25.49 36.61 1.46
N SER A 183 25.23 37.93 1.57
CA SER A 183 25.07 38.59 2.88
C SER A 183 23.77 38.24 3.62
N VAL A 184 22.77 37.67 2.94
CA VAL A 184 21.44 37.37 3.51
C VAL A 184 21.07 35.90 3.32
N LEU A 185 22.06 35.01 3.33
CA LEU A 185 21.82 33.58 3.16
C LEU A 185 20.94 33.04 4.31
N PRO A 186 19.87 32.31 3.99
CA PRO A 186 19.12 31.57 4.99
C PRO A 186 20.03 30.62 5.76
N LYS A 187 19.90 30.66 7.08
CA LYS A 187 20.61 29.75 8.00
C LYS A 187 19.79 28.51 8.36
N THR A 188 18.49 28.52 8.06
CA THR A 188 17.57 27.43 8.36
C THR A 188 16.81 27.00 7.11
N LEU A 189 16.39 25.73 7.07
CA LEU A 189 15.56 25.20 5.99
C LEU A 189 14.22 25.94 5.89
N ASP A 190 13.57 26.23 7.01
CA ASP A 190 12.32 27.00 7.05
C ASP A 190 12.45 28.36 6.34
N ALA A 191 13.56 29.09 6.59
CA ALA A 191 13.82 30.35 5.90
C ALA A 191 14.10 30.17 4.40
N THR A 192 14.73 29.07 3.97
CA THR A 192 14.88 28.77 2.52
C THR A 192 13.55 28.48 1.84
N TYR A 193 12.64 27.78 2.53
CA TYR A 193 11.31 27.48 1.99
C TYR A 193 10.47 28.74 1.91
N GLU A 194 10.47 29.59 2.94
CA GLU A 194 9.74 30.85 2.90
C GLU A 194 10.25 31.78 1.79
N GLN A 195 11.58 31.90 1.62
CA GLN A 195 12.12 32.65 0.47
C GLN A 195 11.68 32.07 -0.88
N THR A 196 11.51 30.75 -0.98
CA THR A 196 11.04 30.12 -2.22
C THR A 196 9.55 30.38 -2.44
N LEU A 197 8.72 30.32 -1.40
CA LEU A 197 7.30 30.67 -1.47
C LEU A 197 7.10 32.16 -1.80
N GLU A 198 7.88 33.06 -1.21
CA GLU A 198 7.81 34.50 -1.51
C GLU A 198 8.14 34.76 -2.98
N ARG A 199 9.14 34.06 -3.51
CA ARG A 199 9.44 34.11 -4.95
C ARG A 199 8.30 33.59 -5.81
N ILE A 200 7.57 32.57 -5.35
CA ILE A 200 6.37 32.10 -6.04
C ILE A 200 5.33 33.22 -6.06
N ARG A 201 5.08 33.89 -4.94
CA ARG A 201 4.12 35.02 -4.82
C ARG A 201 4.44 36.21 -5.73
N THR A 202 5.71 36.38 -6.13
CA THR A 202 6.12 37.45 -7.06
C THR A 202 5.96 37.13 -8.55
N GLN A 203 5.50 35.92 -8.91
CA GLN A 203 5.26 35.55 -10.31
C GLN A 203 3.95 36.18 -10.84
N ALA A 204 3.62 35.94 -12.11
CA ALA A 204 2.34 36.36 -12.67
C ALA A 204 1.17 35.67 -11.94
N GLU A 205 0.00 36.32 -11.90
CA GLU A 205 -1.15 35.84 -11.12
C GLU A 205 -1.54 34.38 -11.43
N GLY A 206 -1.60 34.01 -12.71
CA GLY A 206 -1.88 32.62 -13.13
C GLY A 206 -0.79 31.62 -12.72
N ASP A 207 0.49 32.03 -12.70
CA ASP A 207 1.59 31.17 -12.24
C ASP A 207 1.54 30.96 -10.72
N VAL A 208 1.15 31.99 -9.98
CA VAL A 208 0.95 31.93 -8.52
C VAL A 208 -0.17 30.96 -8.17
N GLU A 209 -1.30 31.06 -8.87
CA GLU A 209 -2.43 30.15 -8.67
C GLU A 209 -2.05 28.71 -8.99
N LEU A 210 -1.47 28.46 -10.17
CA LEU A 210 -1.02 27.12 -10.57
C LEU A 210 -0.04 26.53 -9.54
N ALA A 211 0.99 27.28 -9.16
CA ALA A 211 1.97 26.80 -8.18
C ALA A 211 1.33 26.51 -6.82
N GLY A 212 0.45 27.39 -6.35
CA GLY A 212 -0.28 27.23 -5.09
C GLY A 212 -1.15 25.97 -5.10
N THR A 213 -1.98 25.80 -6.13
CA THR A 213 -2.88 24.66 -6.30
C THR A 213 -2.10 23.36 -6.37
N VAL A 214 -1.03 23.29 -7.18
CA VAL A 214 -0.19 22.10 -7.31
C VAL A 214 0.46 21.70 -5.99
N ILE A 215 1.09 22.65 -5.29
CA ILE A 215 1.73 22.38 -4.00
C ILE A 215 0.70 21.88 -2.97
N MET A 216 -0.46 22.52 -2.90
CA MET A 216 -1.50 22.15 -1.94
C MET A 216 -2.15 20.80 -2.28
N TRP A 217 -2.37 20.48 -3.56
CA TRP A 217 -2.92 19.19 -3.96
C TRP A 217 -1.93 18.05 -3.72
N ILE A 218 -0.62 18.24 -3.94
CA ILE A 218 0.41 17.26 -3.56
C ILE A 218 0.34 16.93 -2.06
N LEU A 219 0.08 17.94 -1.22
CA LEU A 219 -0.10 17.76 0.23
C LEU A 219 -1.42 17.07 0.60
N CYS A 220 -2.50 17.38 -0.12
CA CYS A 220 -3.85 16.93 0.21
C CYS A 220 -4.18 15.55 -0.39
N ALA A 221 -3.53 15.15 -1.47
CA ALA A 221 -3.88 13.93 -2.18
C ALA A 221 -3.74 12.67 -1.31
N ARG A 222 -4.75 11.80 -1.37
CA ARG A 222 -4.80 10.58 -0.53
C ARG A 222 -3.79 9.53 -0.96
N ARG A 223 -3.35 9.57 -2.22
CA ARG A 223 -2.18 8.87 -2.75
C ARG A 223 -1.33 9.83 -3.59
N PRO A 224 -0.07 9.50 -3.88
CA PRO A 224 0.75 10.31 -4.80
C PRO A 224 0.07 10.40 -6.17
N LEU A 225 0.14 11.58 -6.76
CA LEU A 225 -0.36 11.86 -8.10
C LEU A 225 0.78 11.72 -9.12
N SER A 226 0.47 11.22 -10.30
CA SER A 226 1.36 11.36 -11.46
C SER A 226 1.27 12.77 -12.05
N VAL A 227 2.24 13.16 -12.87
CA VAL A 227 2.18 14.43 -13.61
C VAL A 227 0.93 14.51 -14.48
N LEU A 228 0.61 13.42 -15.20
CA LEU A 228 -0.58 13.37 -16.06
C LEU A 228 -1.87 13.48 -15.24
N GLU A 229 -1.96 12.77 -14.12
CA GLU A 229 -3.11 12.88 -13.21
C GLU A 229 -3.32 14.31 -12.72
N LEU A 230 -2.23 15.01 -12.39
CA LEU A 230 -2.28 16.40 -11.95
C LEU A 230 -2.67 17.35 -13.09
N GLN A 231 -2.15 17.13 -14.31
CA GLN A 231 -2.52 17.91 -15.50
C GLN A 231 -4.03 17.81 -15.77
N HIS A 232 -4.57 16.60 -15.73
CA HIS A 232 -5.99 16.32 -15.91
C HIS A 232 -6.84 16.98 -14.81
N ALA A 233 -6.42 16.84 -13.56
CA ALA A 233 -7.11 17.48 -12.43
C ALA A 233 -7.11 19.01 -12.56
N TYR A 234 -5.99 19.61 -12.97
CA TYR A 234 -5.88 21.07 -13.11
C TYR A 234 -6.67 21.59 -14.32
N ALA A 235 -6.65 20.88 -15.44
CA ALA A 235 -7.46 21.23 -16.61
C ALA A 235 -8.96 21.23 -16.26
N VAL A 236 -9.44 20.20 -15.57
CA VAL A 236 -10.84 20.15 -15.11
C VAL A 236 -11.16 21.21 -14.06
N TYR A 237 -10.20 21.60 -13.22
CA TYR A 237 -10.37 22.73 -12.31
C TYR A 237 -10.65 24.03 -13.06
N LEU A 238 -9.91 24.32 -14.13
CA LEU A 238 -10.15 25.50 -14.98
C LEU A 238 -11.51 25.41 -15.69
N LEU A 239 -11.80 24.28 -16.35
CA LEU A 239 -13.07 24.08 -17.04
C LEU A 239 -14.28 24.23 -16.10
N SER A 240 -14.14 23.85 -14.82
CA SER A 240 -15.22 23.98 -13.84
C SER A 240 -15.49 25.41 -13.36
N GLN A 241 -14.61 26.36 -13.67
CA GLN A 241 -14.78 27.78 -13.38
C GLN A 241 -15.43 28.54 -14.53
N ASP A 242 -15.38 27.99 -15.75
CA ASP A 242 -15.97 28.60 -16.92
C ASP A 242 -17.49 28.34 -16.93
N ASP A 243 -18.30 29.41 -16.91
CA ASP A 243 -19.77 29.33 -16.88
C ASP A 243 -20.39 28.85 -18.21
N ASP A 244 -19.62 28.83 -19.30
CA ASP A 244 -20.13 28.76 -20.69
C ASP A 244 -19.90 27.41 -21.43
N GLY A 245 -19.33 26.36 -20.80
CA GLY A 245 -18.75 25.21 -21.53
C GLY A 245 -19.32 23.82 -21.23
N GLU A 246 -19.50 23.01 -22.29
CA GLU A 246 -19.50 21.54 -22.20
C GLU A 246 -18.30 21.07 -21.36
N LEU A 247 -18.53 20.22 -20.35
CA LEU A 247 -17.46 19.64 -19.54
C LEU A 247 -16.72 18.54 -20.33
N MET A 248 -16.00 18.94 -21.39
CA MET A 248 -15.28 18.07 -22.30
C MET A 248 -13.78 18.38 -22.24
N LEU A 249 -12.99 17.39 -21.85
CA LEU A 249 -11.54 17.53 -21.77
C LEU A 249 -10.90 17.20 -23.12
N ARG A 250 -10.14 18.14 -23.67
CA ARG A 250 -9.34 18.01 -24.89
C ARG A 250 -7.87 17.92 -24.50
N GLU A 251 -7.30 16.71 -24.53
CA GLU A 251 -5.93 16.46 -24.05
C GLU A 251 -4.86 17.33 -24.74
N ASP A 252 -5.06 17.62 -26.03
CA ASP A 252 -4.10 18.38 -26.84
C ASP A 252 -4.09 19.89 -26.52
N ASP A 253 -5.22 20.45 -26.07
CA ASP A 253 -5.40 21.89 -25.90
C ASP A 253 -5.46 22.33 -24.42
N ASP A 254 -6.03 21.50 -23.54
CA ASP A 254 -6.37 21.92 -22.17
C ASP A 254 -5.28 21.59 -21.14
N LEU A 255 -4.37 20.65 -21.45
CA LEU A 255 -3.40 20.14 -20.48
C LEU A 255 -2.19 21.10 -20.33
N PRO A 256 -1.95 21.67 -19.13
CA PRO A 256 -0.77 22.53 -18.92
C PRO A 256 0.52 21.73 -19.10
N PRO A 257 1.49 22.19 -19.90
CA PRO A 257 2.75 21.47 -20.11
C PRO A 257 3.50 21.18 -18.80
N ARG A 258 4.07 19.98 -18.71
CA ARG A 258 4.86 19.53 -17.55
C ARG A 258 5.91 20.54 -17.08
N ASP A 259 6.64 21.14 -18.03
CA ASP A 259 7.74 22.05 -17.73
C ASP A 259 7.25 23.36 -17.10
N ILE A 260 6.04 23.80 -17.44
CA ILE A 260 5.40 24.97 -16.83
C ILE A 260 5.03 24.64 -15.38
N ILE A 261 4.35 23.52 -15.13
CA ILE A 261 3.97 23.08 -13.77
C ILE A 261 5.18 23.04 -12.84
N ILE A 262 6.28 22.42 -13.27
CA ILE A 262 7.50 22.31 -12.45
C ILE A 262 8.19 23.68 -12.31
N GLY A 263 8.19 24.48 -13.39
CA GLY A 263 8.82 25.79 -13.44
C GLY A 263 8.22 26.78 -12.44
N VAL A 264 6.90 26.88 -12.40
CA VAL A 264 6.17 27.84 -11.53
C VAL A 264 6.32 27.50 -10.05
N CYS A 265 6.48 26.23 -9.70
CA CYS A 265 6.64 25.75 -8.32
C CYS A 265 7.99 26.13 -7.67
N GLY A 266 8.80 27.01 -8.29
CA GLY A 266 10.00 27.57 -7.69
C GLY A 266 11.15 26.58 -7.45
N GLY A 267 10.97 25.31 -7.82
CA GLY A 267 11.86 24.21 -7.43
C GLY A 267 11.55 23.61 -6.06
N LEU A 268 10.34 23.80 -5.51
CA LEU A 268 9.80 23.07 -4.36
C LEU A 268 9.20 21.71 -4.74
N VAL A 269 8.97 21.49 -6.03
CA VAL A 269 8.38 20.28 -6.58
C VAL A 269 9.38 19.58 -7.49
N THR A 270 9.42 18.26 -7.41
CA THR A 270 10.22 17.38 -8.27
C THR A 270 9.33 16.30 -8.86
N VAL A 271 9.75 15.76 -10.00
CA VAL A 271 9.09 14.63 -10.65
C VAL A 271 10.06 13.46 -10.68
N ASP A 272 9.58 12.30 -10.25
CA ASP A 272 10.37 11.08 -10.38
C ASP A 272 10.54 10.71 -11.86
N GLY A 273 11.80 10.54 -12.29
CA GLY A 273 12.10 10.27 -13.70
C GLY A 273 11.54 8.94 -14.21
N THR A 274 11.12 8.06 -13.31
CA THR A 274 10.71 6.70 -13.65
C THR A 274 9.22 6.44 -13.44
N SER A 275 8.67 6.78 -12.28
CA SER A 275 7.25 6.62 -11.95
C SER A 275 6.39 7.80 -12.42
N GLN A 276 6.98 8.90 -12.89
CA GLN A 276 6.30 10.16 -13.20
C GLN A 276 5.45 10.71 -12.05
N ILE A 277 5.73 10.31 -10.80
CA ILE A 277 5.06 10.84 -9.62
C ILE A 277 5.60 12.24 -9.33
N ILE A 278 4.67 13.19 -9.13
CA ILE A 278 4.98 14.55 -8.72
C ILE A 278 4.92 14.67 -7.19
N ARG A 279 5.91 15.34 -6.61
CA ARG A 279 6.14 15.37 -5.16
C ARG A 279 6.92 16.60 -4.75
N LEU A 280 6.89 16.90 -3.46
CA LEU A 280 7.79 17.92 -2.89
C LEU A 280 9.24 17.44 -2.97
N VAL A 281 10.18 18.38 -3.10
CA VAL A 281 11.62 18.10 -3.22
C VAL A 281 12.13 17.25 -2.07
N HIS A 282 11.56 17.46 -0.88
CA HIS A 282 12.02 16.81 0.34
C HIS A 282 10.91 16.78 1.40
N TYR A 283 10.96 15.81 2.32
CA TYR A 283 9.99 15.69 3.41
C TYR A 283 9.99 16.93 4.33
N THR A 284 11.14 17.61 4.50
CA THR A 284 11.23 18.83 5.34
C THR A 284 10.37 19.95 4.78
N ALA A 285 10.22 20.02 3.45
CA ALA A 285 9.32 20.97 2.82
C ALA A 285 7.85 20.61 3.11
N GLN A 286 7.53 19.30 3.13
CA GLN A 286 6.20 18.82 3.52
C GLN A 286 5.88 19.21 4.96
N ASP A 287 6.78 18.91 5.90
CA ASP A 287 6.61 19.23 7.31
C ASP A 287 6.44 20.75 7.53
N TYR A 288 7.30 21.56 6.89
CA TYR A 288 7.19 23.01 6.93
C TYR A 288 5.81 23.49 6.48
N LEU A 289 5.33 23.03 5.32
CA LEU A 289 4.03 23.42 4.77
C LEU A 289 2.85 22.92 5.61
N LEU A 290 2.94 21.74 6.20
CA LEU A 290 1.92 21.23 7.12
C LEU A 290 1.87 22.06 8.41
N ARG A 291 3.03 22.47 8.96
CA ARG A 291 3.10 23.34 10.15
C ARG A 291 2.54 24.73 9.88
N THR A 292 2.87 25.34 8.75
CA THR A 292 2.50 26.73 8.43
C THR A 292 1.12 26.86 7.80
N HIS A 293 0.77 25.98 6.86
CA HIS A 293 -0.46 26.04 6.07
C HIS A 293 -1.48 24.93 6.40
N GLY A 294 -1.18 24.04 7.37
CA GLY A 294 -2.03 22.90 7.73
C GLY A 294 -3.49 23.26 8.03
N LYS A 295 -3.72 24.40 8.69
CA LYS A 295 -5.08 24.89 9.02
C LYS A 295 -5.90 25.30 7.79
N GLN A 296 -5.24 25.62 6.68
CA GLN A 296 -5.90 26.07 5.44
C GLN A 296 -6.18 24.92 4.46
N LEU A 297 -5.74 23.69 4.77
CA LEU A 297 -5.87 22.53 3.87
C LEU A 297 -7.32 22.10 3.60
N HIS A 298 -8.30 22.57 4.39
CA HIS A 298 -9.71 22.28 4.14
C HIS A 298 -10.18 22.76 2.76
N ARG A 299 -9.71 23.94 2.31
CA ARG A 299 -10.10 24.50 1.01
C ARG A 299 -9.52 23.71 -0.17
N PRO A 300 -8.20 23.45 -0.24
CA PRO A 300 -7.62 22.62 -1.31
C PRO A 300 -8.15 21.18 -1.34
N ARG A 301 -8.50 20.60 -0.19
CA ARG A 301 -9.18 19.29 -0.14
C ARG A 301 -10.55 19.34 -0.80
N LEU A 302 -11.34 20.37 -0.48
CA LEU A 302 -12.64 20.57 -1.09
C LEU A 302 -12.51 20.79 -2.61
N GLU A 303 -11.54 21.59 -3.06
CA GLU A 303 -11.25 21.80 -4.48
C GLU A 303 -10.92 20.48 -5.18
N LEU A 304 -10.03 19.66 -4.62
CA LEU A 304 -9.68 18.36 -5.20
C LEU A 304 -10.88 17.40 -5.26
N THR A 305 -11.77 17.43 -4.27
CA THR A 305 -13.02 16.67 -4.30
C THR A 305 -13.97 17.18 -5.39
N LYS A 306 -14.16 18.50 -5.52
CA LYS A 306 -14.98 19.09 -6.59
C LYS A 306 -14.45 18.71 -7.96
N VAL A 307 -13.13 18.82 -8.17
CA VAL A 307 -12.46 18.39 -9.39
C VAL A 307 -12.68 16.91 -9.66
N SER A 308 -12.60 16.06 -8.63
CA SER A 308 -12.86 14.61 -8.79
C SER A 308 -14.30 14.33 -9.22
N LEU A 309 -15.28 15.03 -8.65
CA LEU A 309 -16.69 14.90 -9.02
C LEU A 309 -16.95 15.42 -10.44
N SER A 310 -16.38 16.57 -10.80
CA SER A 310 -16.47 17.12 -12.16
C SER A 310 -15.81 16.18 -13.16
N TYR A 311 -14.63 15.63 -12.83
CA TYR A 311 -13.91 14.71 -13.71
C TYR A 311 -14.75 13.48 -14.07
N LEU A 312 -15.50 12.93 -13.11
CA LEU A 312 -16.39 11.78 -13.36
C LEU A 312 -17.60 12.12 -14.25
N GLN A 313 -17.90 13.40 -14.42
CA GLN A 313 -19.00 13.92 -15.24
C GLN A 313 -18.53 14.43 -16.61
N LEU A 314 -17.26 14.18 -16.99
CA LEU A 314 -16.76 14.57 -18.30
C LEU A 314 -17.60 13.93 -19.42
N LEU A 315 -17.92 14.72 -20.44
CA LEU A 315 -18.66 14.26 -21.62
C LEU A 315 -17.88 13.21 -22.42
N ASN A 316 -16.56 13.14 -22.24
CA ASN A 316 -15.73 12.03 -22.72
C ASN A 316 -16.18 10.65 -22.21
N PHE A 317 -17.03 10.60 -21.17
CA PHE A 317 -17.60 9.37 -20.59
C PHE A 317 -19.10 9.21 -20.87
N SER A 318 -19.68 10.00 -21.79
CA SER A 318 -21.10 9.91 -22.16
C SER A 318 -21.51 8.53 -22.66
N ASP A 319 -20.56 7.76 -23.21
CA ASP A 319 -20.77 6.39 -23.68
C ASP A 319 -20.98 5.37 -22.54
N GLY A 320 -20.83 5.80 -21.28
CA GLY A 320 -21.03 4.95 -20.10
C GLY A 320 -19.92 3.92 -19.88
N PRO A 321 -20.19 2.85 -19.09
CA PRO A 321 -19.21 1.81 -18.77
C PRO A 321 -18.64 1.10 -20.01
N THR A 322 -17.35 0.76 -19.98
CA THR A 322 -16.70 0.03 -21.10
C THR A 322 -16.91 -1.47 -20.97
N LEU A 323 -17.38 -2.13 -22.03
CA LEU A 323 -17.65 -3.57 -22.05
C LEU A 323 -16.48 -4.41 -22.63
N SER A 324 -15.25 -3.88 -22.60
CA SER A 324 -14.08 -4.62 -23.06
C SER A 324 -12.82 -4.19 -22.31
N ASP A 325 -11.93 -5.16 -22.08
CA ASP A 325 -10.65 -4.92 -21.41
C ASP A 325 -9.75 -3.93 -22.19
N ASP A 326 -9.78 -3.99 -23.53
CA ASP A 326 -9.06 -3.06 -24.40
C ASP A 326 -9.64 -1.64 -24.32
N GLY A 327 -10.98 -1.52 -24.35
CA GLY A 327 -11.67 -0.24 -24.18
C GLY A 327 -11.40 0.39 -22.82
N MET A 328 -11.44 -0.39 -21.75
CA MET A 328 -11.11 0.09 -20.40
C MET A 328 -9.63 0.49 -20.29
N THR A 329 -8.72 -0.29 -20.88
CA THR A 329 -7.29 0.04 -20.89
C THR A 329 -7.06 1.36 -21.58
N LYS A 330 -7.61 1.55 -22.79
CA LYS A 330 -7.53 2.83 -23.52
C LYS A 330 -8.13 3.97 -22.70
N ARG A 331 -9.29 3.78 -22.06
CA ARG A 331 -9.90 4.82 -21.22
C ARG A 331 -8.99 5.21 -20.05
N LEU A 332 -8.37 4.26 -19.37
CA LEU A 332 -7.46 4.56 -18.25
C LEU A 332 -6.15 5.20 -18.71
N ASP A 333 -5.67 4.87 -19.92
CA ASP A 333 -4.46 5.44 -20.48
C ASP A 333 -4.67 6.90 -20.93
N HIS A 334 -5.82 7.22 -21.56
CA HIS A 334 -6.20 8.58 -21.95
C HIS A 334 -6.79 9.40 -20.78
N PHE A 335 -7.32 8.76 -19.74
CA PHE A 335 -7.90 9.47 -18.58
C PHE A 335 -7.28 8.95 -17.27
N PRO A 336 -5.98 9.19 -17.05
CA PRO A 336 -5.25 8.62 -15.91
C PRO A 336 -5.78 9.07 -14.54
N PHE A 337 -6.43 10.23 -14.45
CA PHE A 337 -7.04 10.71 -13.21
C PHE A 337 -8.35 9.99 -12.85
N LEU A 338 -8.96 9.24 -13.77
CA LEU A 338 -10.27 8.60 -13.58
C LEU A 338 -10.30 7.68 -12.37
N GLN A 339 -9.25 6.86 -12.20
CA GLN A 339 -9.18 5.93 -11.07
C GLN A 339 -8.99 6.65 -9.73
N TYR A 340 -8.25 7.76 -9.72
CA TYR A 340 -8.15 8.59 -8.52
C TYR A 340 -9.53 9.19 -8.18
N ALA A 341 -10.17 9.82 -9.16
CA ALA A 341 -11.45 10.50 -8.99
C ALA A 341 -12.52 9.53 -8.45
N ALA A 342 -12.71 8.37 -9.10
CA ALA A 342 -13.69 7.36 -8.71
C ALA A 342 -13.48 6.82 -7.28
N LYS A 343 -12.22 6.63 -6.86
CA LYS A 343 -11.90 6.03 -5.54
C LYS A 343 -11.74 7.04 -4.41
N GLN A 344 -11.54 8.32 -4.70
CA GLN A 344 -11.14 9.33 -3.70
C GLN A 344 -12.06 10.56 -3.59
N TRP A 345 -13.19 10.61 -4.31
CA TRP A 345 -14.10 11.76 -4.23
C TRP A 345 -14.81 11.87 -2.86
N GLY A 346 -15.27 10.76 -2.28
CA GLY A 346 -16.08 10.76 -1.05
C GLY A 346 -15.37 10.86 0.31
N PRO A 347 -14.14 10.33 0.53
CA PRO A 347 -13.59 10.19 1.89
C PRO A 347 -13.33 11.48 2.68
N GLU A 348 -13.22 12.66 2.06
CA GLU A 348 -13.02 13.92 2.80
C GLU A 348 -14.33 14.62 3.15
N LEU A 349 -15.48 14.17 2.61
CA LEU A 349 -16.76 14.86 2.77
C LEU A 349 -17.22 14.92 4.23
N HIS A 350 -16.91 13.90 5.04
CA HIS A 350 -17.24 13.87 6.47
C HIS A 350 -16.54 14.99 7.30
N ARG A 351 -15.57 15.70 6.72
CA ARG A 351 -14.82 16.80 7.38
C ARG A 351 -15.26 18.18 6.91
N LEU A 352 -16.15 18.23 5.94
CA LEU A 352 -16.56 19.43 5.23
C LEU A 352 -18.03 19.70 5.53
N LYS A 353 -18.43 20.98 5.50
CA LYS A 353 -19.84 21.34 5.67
C LYS A 353 -20.61 21.00 4.39
N LEU A 354 -21.53 20.04 4.47
CA LEU A 354 -22.29 19.49 3.34
C LEU A 354 -22.88 20.57 2.42
N ASP A 355 -23.44 21.64 2.99
CA ASP A 355 -24.09 22.71 2.23
C ASP A 355 -23.16 23.44 1.24
N THR A 356 -21.85 23.43 1.46
CA THR A 356 -20.89 24.15 0.59
C THR A 356 -20.55 23.40 -0.69
N PHE A 357 -20.93 22.13 -0.79
CA PHE A 357 -20.57 21.26 -1.92
C PHE A 357 -21.69 20.30 -2.33
N TRP A 358 -22.84 20.35 -1.67
CA TRP A 358 -24.00 19.51 -1.97
C TRP A 358 -24.37 19.56 -3.45
N GLU A 359 -24.42 20.74 -4.07
CA GLU A 359 -24.78 20.90 -5.47
C GLU A 359 -23.90 20.05 -6.41
N CYS A 360 -22.59 19.99 -6.14
CA CYS A 360 -21.66 19.18 -6.93
C CYS A 360 -21.91 17.67 -6.74
N VAL A 361 -22.23 17.25 -5.51
CA VAL A 361 -22.51 15.85 -5.17
C VAL A 361 -23.86 15.42 -5.75
N ASP A 362 -24.90 16.24 -5.60
CA ASP A 362 -26.25 16.03 -6.09
C ASP A 362 -26.26 15.90 -7.63
N ARG A 363 -25.55 16.81 -8.32
CA ARG A 363 -25.38 16.76 -9.78
C ARG A 363 -24.71 15.46 -10.24
N PHE A 364 -23.64 15.04 -9.55
CA PHE A 364 -22.95 13.79 -9.85
C PHE A 364 -23.84 12.56 -9.59
N LEU A 365 -24.47 12.49 -8.42
CA LEU A 365 -25.30 11.35 -8.02
C LEU A 365 -26.60 11.25 -8.83
N SER A 366 -27.10 12.37 -9.36
CA SER A 366 -28.24 12.39 -10.29
C SER A 366 -27.87 11.94 -11.71
N ASN A 367 -26.57 11.84 -12.04
CA ASN A 367 -26.11 11.40 -13.35
C ASN A 367 -25.82 9.90 -13.35
N GLU A 368 -26.78 9.11 -13.83
CA GLU A 368 -26.69 7.65 -13.89
C GLU A 368 -25.46 7.13 -14.67
N VAL A 369 -25.10 7.79 -15.78
CA VAL A 369 -23.94 7.42 -16.59
C VAL A 369 -22.65 7.61 -15.78
N ALA A 370 -22.51 8.75 -15.10
CA ALA A 370 -21.34 9.05 -14.27
C ALA A 370 -21.24 8.11 -13.06
N VAL A 371 -22.36 7.80 -12.40
CA VAL A 371 -22.43 6.84 -11.29
C VAL A 371 -21.97 5.45 -11.73
N ASN A 372 -22.46 4.96 -12.87
CA ASN A 372 -22.07 3.65 -13.38
C ASN A 372 -20.59 3.60 -13.83
N VAL A 373 -20.07 4.65 -14.46
CA VAL A 373 -18.63 4.76 -14.80
C VAL A 373 -17.78 4.78 -13.53
N ALA A 374 -18.17 5.57 -12.52
CA ALA A 374 -17.48 5.62 -11.25
C ALA A 374 -17.51 4.25 -10.54
N SER A 375 -18.66 3.57 -10.54
CA SER A 375 -18.84 2.23 -9.97
C SER A 375 -17.91 1.20 -10.65
N GLN A 376 -17.91 1.15 -11.98
CA GLN A 376 -17.04 0.25 -12.74
C GLN A 376 -15.56 0.47 -12.38
N VAL A 377 -15.10 1.74 -12.40
CA VAL A 377 -13.71 2.08 -12.12
C VAL A 377 -13.32 1.83 -10.66
N TRP A 378 -14.27 2.05 -9.75
CA TRP A 378 -14.11 1.78 -8.33
C TRP A 378 -13.90 0.28 -8.05
N GLY A 379 -14.68 -0.57 -8.73
CA GLY A 379 -14.63 -2.03 -8.62
C GLY A 379 -13.44 -2.72 -9.29
N LEU A 380 -12.64 -2.00 -10.10
CA LEU A 380 -11.56 -2.65 -10.87
C LEU A 380 -10.54 -3.38 -9.96
N PRO A 381 -10.21 -4.64 -10.30
CA PRO A 381 -9.25 -5.44 -9.54
C PRO A 381 -7.84 -4.85 -9.65
N GLN A 382 -7.01 -5.16 -8.65
CA GLN A 382 -5.61 -4.72 -8.64
C GLN A 382 -4.78 -5.38 -9.76
N HIS A 383 -5.16 -6.59 -10.18
CA HIS A 383 -4.46 -7.37 -11.20
C HIS A 383 -5.35 -7.55 -12.42
N ARG A 384 -4.79 -7.34 -13.62
CA ARG A 384 -5.49 -7.51 -14.90
C ARG A 384 -5.38 -8.96 -15.37
N TYR A 385 -6.44 -9.74 -15.19
CA TYR A 385 -6.65 -11.07 -15.78
C TYR A 385 -7.67 -10.97 -16.93
N THR A 386 -7.97 -12.05 -17.63
CA THR A 386 -8.94 -12.02 -18.73
C THR A 386 -10.33 -11.61 -18.22
N ASN A 387 -10.97 -10.62 -18.87
CA ASN A 387 -12.26 -10.02 -18.50
C ASN A 387 -12.25 -9.23 -17.19
N TRP A 388 -11.09 -8.73 -16.77
CA TRP A 388 -10.94 -7.95 -15.52
C TRP A 388 -11.80 -6.68 -15.47
N SER A 389 -12.23 -6.14 -16.62
CA SER A 389 -13.09 -4.95 -16.68
C SER A 389 -14.59 -5.25 -16.61
N HIS A 390 -14.98 -6.54 -16.64
CA HIS A 390 -16.37 -7.00 -16.67
C HIS A 390 -16.93 -7.37 -15.29
N GLU A 391 -16.06 -7.54 -14.29
CA GLU A 391 -16.45 -7.91 -12.93
C GLU A 391 -16.83 -6.66 -12.12
N PHE A 392 -17.96 -6.05 -12.47
CA PHE A 392 -18.53 -4.93 -11.73
C PHE A 392 -20.05 -5.04 -11.67
N ALA A 393 -20.64 -4.51 -10.60
CA ALA A 393 -22.08 -4.36 -10.52
C ALA A 393 -22.54 -3.31 -11.54
N THR A 394 -23.50 -3.70 -12.38
CA THR A 394 -24.21 -2.82 -13.31
C THR A 394 -25.43 -2.20 -12.63
N ASP A 395 -25.90 -1.08 -13.18
CA ASP A 395 -27.12 -0.39 -12.72
C ASP A 395 -27.07 -0.05 -11.22
N VAL A 396 -25.89 0.36 -10.75
CA VAL A 396 -25.66 0.63 -9.32
C VAL A 396 -26.37 1.93 -8.94
N PRO A 397 -27.35 1.89 -8.02
CA PRO A 397 -28.02 3.10 -7.58
C PRO A 397 -27.03 4.07 -6.94
N ALA A 398 -27.25 5.36 -7.13
CA ALA A 398 -26.39 6.42 -6.58
C ALA A 398 -26.19 6.30 -5.06
N VAL A 399 -27.25 5.89 -4.34
CA VAL A 399 -27.24 5.67 -2.89
C VAL A 399 -26.35 4.47 -2.49
N VAL A 400 -26.26 3.42 -3.33
CA VAL A 400 -25.34 2.28 -3.12
C VAL A 400 -23.88 2.68 -3.40
N LEU A 401 -23.64 3.48 -4.44
CA LEU A 401 -22.30 4.02 -4.68
C LEU A 401 -21.86 4.94 -3.51
N ALA A 402 -22.74 5.83 -3.05
CA ALA A 402 -22.49 6.70 -1.91
C ALA A 402 -22.16 5.91 -0.63
N ALA A 403 -22.86 4.80 -0.39
CA ALA A 403 -22.60 3.88 0.72
C ALA A 403 -21.18 3.26 0.71
N SER A 404 -20.46 3.33 -0.41
CA SER A 404 -19.07 2.87 -0.49
C SER A 404 -18.09 3.78 0.27
N PHE A 405 -18.50 5.02 0.55
CA PHE A 405 -17.74 6.04 1.27
C PHE A 405 -18.35 6.30 2.65
N ASN A 406 -17.54 6.65 3.66
CA ASN A 406 -18.06 6.97 4.99
C ASN A 406 -18.64 8.41 5.01
N ILE A 407 -19.87 8.58 4.51
CA ILE A 407 -20.52 9.88 4.26
C ILE A 407 -21.98 9.89 4.75
N PRO A 408 -22.23 9.70 6.06
CA PRO A 408 -23.58 9.54 6.59
C PRO A 408 -24.52 10.70 6.25
N GLU A 409 -24.03 11.95 6.31
CA GLU A 409 -24.82 13.15 6.00
C GLU A 409 -25.32 13.18 4.54
N VAL A 410 -24.53 12.63 3.60
CA VAL A 410 -24.95 12.51 2.20
C VAL A 410 -26.08 11.49 2.06
N LEU A 411 -25.98 10.34 2.75
CA LEU A 411 -27.03 9.33 2.75
C LEU A 411 -28.33 9.83 3.38
N GLU A 412 -28.25 10.58 4.49
CA GLU A 412 -29.42 11.24 5.11
C GLU A 412 -30.12 12.18 4.13
N ARG A 413 -29.33 13.00 3.43
CA ARG A 413 -29.87 13.97 2.49
C ARG A 413 -30.49 13.30 1.27
N LEU A 414 -29.85 12.28 0.70
CA LEU A 414 -30.42 11.49 -0.40
C LEU A 414 -31.75 10.85 0.00
N ALA A 415 -31.83 10.23 1.19
CA ALA A 415 -33.06 9.67 1.72
C ALA A 415 -34.15 10.73 1.92
N SER A 416 -33.79 11.93 2.42
CA SER A 416 -34.72 13.05 2.59
C SER A 416 -35.28 13.60 1.27
N GLN A 417 -34.55 13.42 0.17
CA GLN A 417 -34.98 13.76 -1.19
C GLN A 417 -35.81 12.64 -1.85
N GLY A 418 -36.06 11.53 -1.15
CA GLY A 418 -36.89 10.43 -1.64
C GLY A 418 -36.12 9.33 -2.40
N HIS A 419 -34.79 9.30 -2.33
CA HIS A 419 -34.04 8.14 -2.83
C HIS A 419 -34.40 6.88 -2.02
N ASP A 420 -34.63 5.77 -2.72
CA ASP A 420 -34.94 4.50 -2.09
C ASP A 420 -33.70 3.92 -1.39
N ILE A 421 -33.76 3.83 -0.06
CA ILE A 421 -32.70 3.26 0.78
C ILE A 421 -32.61 1.73 0.66
N GLU A 422 -33.59 1.08 0.02
CA GLU A 422 -33.62 -0.35 -0.30
C GLU A 422 -33.24 -0.64 -1.76
N ALA A 423 -32.85 0.38 -2.53
CA ALA A 423 -32.43 0.21 -3.92
C ALA A 423 -31.26 -0.77 -4.03
N LYS A 424 -31.29 -1.63 -5.06
CA LYS A 424 -30.30 -2.69 -5.30
C LYS A 424 -29.66 -2.53 -6.67
N GLY A 425 -28.34 -2.74 -6.75
CA GLY A 425 -27.64 -2.96 -8.02
C GLY A 425 -27.86 -4.38 -8.54
N SER A 426 -27.21 -4.73 -9.66
CA SER A 426 -27.30 -6.09 -10.22
C SER A 426 -26.63 -7.18 -9.38
N ASP A 427 -25.78 -6.81 -8.42
CA ASP A 427 -25.23 -7.68 -7.37
C ASP A 427 -26.21 -7.91 -6.20
N GLY A 428 -27.38 -7.26 -6.22
CA GLY A 428 -28.39 -7.34 -5.17
C GLY A 428 -28.02 -6.57 -3.90
N GLU A 429 -26.89 -5.87 -3.87
CA GLU A 429 -26.45 -5.17 -2.66
C GLU A 429 -27.32 -3.93 -2.40
N THR A 430 -27.86 -3.84 -1.18
CA THR A 430 -28.45 -2.62 -0.65
C THR A 430 -27.35 -1.69 -0.11
N PRO A 431 -27.65 -0.40 0.14
CA PRO A 431 -26.72 0.54 0.77
C PRO A 431 -26.23 0.05 2.14
N LEU A 432 -27.10 -0.66 2.88
CA LEU A 432 -26.77 -1.25 4.18
C LEU A 432 -25.75 -2.38 4.02
N ILE A 433 -25.96 -3.28 3.05
CA ILE A 433 -25.03 -4.38 2.75
C ILE A 433 -23.67 -3.81 2.31
N ARG A 434 -23.67 -2.86 1.36
CA ARG A 434 -22.45 -2.20 0.86
C ARG A 434 -21.67 -1.52 1.98
N SER A 435 -22.35 -0.75 2.84
CA SER A 435 -21.74 -0.08 3.99
C SER A 435 -21.14 -1.08 4.97
N SER A 436 -21.84 -2.19 5.21
CA SER A 436 -21.44 -3.25 6.15
C SER A 436 -20.21 -4.00 5.66
N ARG A 437 -20.19 -4.41 4.38
CA ARG A 437 -19.05 -5.09 3.73
C ARG A 437 -17.78 -4.23 3.76
N LEU A 438 -17.92 -2.92 3.61
CA LEU A 438 -16.81 -1.95 3.59
C LEU A 438 -16.48 -1.33 4.96
N GLY A 439 -17.17 -1.74 6.03
CA GLY A 439 -16.90 -1.27 7.39
C GLY A 439 -17.26 0.18 7.66
N ARG A 440 -18.24 0.73 6.94
CA ARG A 440 -18.74 2.11 7.11
C ARG A 440 -19.74 2.17 8.26
N ALA A 441 -19.26 1.98 9.48
CA ALA A 441 -20.11 1.83 10.67
C ALA A 441 -21.07 3.03 10.91
N GLU A 442 -20.64 4.25 10.58
CA GLU A 442 -21.50 5.43 10.67
C GLU A 442 -22.64 5.39 9.65
N ASN A 443 -22.35 4.99 8.40
CA ASN A 443 -23.38 4.76 7.38
C ASN A 443 -24.36 3.66 7.81
N VAL A 444 -23.86 2.55 8.36
CA VAL A 444 -24.70 1.45 8.88
C VAL A 444 -25.68 1.99 9.92
N SER A 445 -25.16 2.74 10.89
CA SER A 445 -25.97 3.30 11.99
C SER A 445 -27.08 4.22 11.47
N ILE A 446 -26.78 5.07 10.48
CA ILE A 446 -27.80 5.97 9.92
C ILE A 446 -28.80 5.24 9.02
N LEU A 447 -28.35 4.31 8.17
CA LEU A 447 -29.25 3.55 7.31
C LEU A 447 -30.28 2.77 8.13
N LEU A 448 -29.85 2.14 9.23
CA LEU A 448 -30.76 1.48 10.17
C LEU A 448 -31.75 2.46 10.82
N ARG A 449 -31.29 3.64 11.23
CA ARG A 449 -32.16 4.70 11.77
C ARG A 449 -33.16 5.24 10.73
N LEU A 450 -32.80 5.22 9.45
CA LEU A 450 -33.68 5.57 8.33
C LEU A 450 -34.67 4.44 7.98
N GLY A 451 -34.57 3.28 8.64
CA GLY A 451 -35.49 2.16 8.46
C GLY A 451 -35.02 1.12 7.44
N ALA A 452 -33.72 1.07 7.13
CA ALA A 452 -33.18 0.05 6.24
C ALA A 452 -33.45 -1.37 6.78
N ASN A 453 -33.82 -2.29 5.89
CA ASN A 453 -34.12 -3.66 6.26
C ASN A 453 -32.83 -4.43 6.60
N ILE A 454 -32.66 -4.74 7.88
CA ILE A 454 -31.49 -5.42 8.41
C ILE A 454 -31.32 -6.86 7.88
N ASP A 455 -32.44 -7.49 7.52
CA ASP A 455 -32.51 -8.87 7.01
C ASP A 455 -32.52 -8.93 5.47
N ALA A 456 -32.33 -7.79 4.79
CA ALA A 456 -32.18 -7.78 3.34
C ALA A 456 -30.94 -8.59 2.92
N VAL A 457 -31.08 -9.35 1.83
CA VAL A 457 -30.00 -10.16 1.25
C VAL A 457 -29.57 -9.66 -0.13
N ASP A 458 -28.29 -9.89 -0.45
CA ASP A 458 -27.71 -9.69 -1.78
C ASP A 458 -27.97 -10.88 -2.72
N ALA A 459 -27.38 -10.86 -3.93
CA ALA A 459 -27.54 -11.94 -4.90
C ALA A 459 -26.94 -13.29 -4.46
N ALA A 460 -26.00 -13.29 -3.50
CA ALA A 460 -25.46 -14.51 -2.89
C ALA A 460 -26.32 -15.01 -1.72
N GLY A 461 -27.41 -14.30 -1.39
CA GLY A 461 -28.24 -14.59 -0.22
C GLY A 461 -27.60 -14.16 1.09
N GLU A 462 -26.59 -13.28 1.06
CA GLU A 462 -25.91 -12.78 2.25
C GLU A 462 -26.59 -11.51 2.78
N THR A 463 -26.87 -11.47 4.08
CA THR A 463 -27.31 -10.29 4.83
C THR A 463 -26.15 -9.37 5.17
N SER A 464 -26.47 -8.15 5.61
CA SER A 464 -25.48 -7.13 5.97
C SER A 464 -24.43 -7.62 6.98
N ILE A 465 -24.84 -8.39 8.00
CA ILE A 465 -23.94 -8.91 9.02
C ILE A 465 -23.09 -10.08 8.53
N GLU A 466 -23.64 -10.91 7.62
CA GLU A 466 -22.92 -11.99 6.95
C GLU A 466 -21.84 -11.46 6.00
N CYS A 467 -22.00 -10.25 5.47
CA CYS A 467 -20.97 -9.57 4.69
C CYS A 467 -19.89 -8.93 5.58
N ALA A 468 -20.27 -8.36 6.73
CA ALA A 468 -19.37 -7.62 7.62
C ALA A 468 -18.44 -8.52 8.45
N ALA A 469 -18.98 -9.63 8.98
CA ALA A 469 -18.26 -10.53 9.89
C ALA A 469 -17.02 -11.21 9.25
N PRO A 470 -17.11 -11.90 8.09
CA PRO A 470 -15.95 -12.51 7.44
C PRO A 470 -14.98 -11.48 6.86
N ALA A 471 -15.43 -10.24 6.60
CA ALA A 471 -14.58 -9.12 6.23
C ALA A 471 -13.84 -8.50 7.43
N GLY A 472 -14.18 -8.90 8.67
CA GLY A 472 -13.54 -8.41 9.89
C GLY A 472 -13.92 -6.97 10.25
N GLN A 473 -15.10 -6.49 9.83
CA GLN A 473 -15.52 -5.11 10.04
C GLN A 473 -16.17 -4.91 11.42
N THR A 474 -15.36 -4.99 12.49
CA THR A 474 -15.83 -5.04 13.89
C THR A 474 -16.85 -3.96 14.24
N LEU A 475 -16.60 -2.70 13.86
CA LEU A 475 -17.51 -1.58 14.18
C LEU A 475 -18.84 -1.66 13.41
N ALA A 476 -18.83 -2.16 12.18
CA ALA A 476 -20.06 -2.36 11.42
C ALA A 476 -20.86 -3.55 11.97
N VAL A 477 -20.20 -4.65 12.35
CA VAL A 477 -20.85 -5.78 13.04
C VAL A 477 -21.53 -5.29 14.32
N LYS A 478 -20.83 -4.47 15.12
CA LYS A 478 -21.42 -3.89 16.34
C LYS A 478 -22.66 -3.05 16.04
N ALA A 479 -22.57 -2.14 15.07
CA ALA A 479 -23.71 -1.28 14.70
C ALA A 479 -24.92 -2.09 14.20
N LEU A 480 -24.70 -3.21 13.50
CA LEU A 480 -25.76 -4.12 13.08
C LEU A 480 -26.40 -4.84 14.27
N ILE A 481 -25.61 -5.37 15.21
CA ILE A 481 -26.15 -6.03 16.42
C ILE A 481 -26.92 -5.02 17.28
N ASP A 482 -26.39 -3.83 17.49
CA ASP A 482 -27.06 -2.72 18.19
C ASP A 482 -28.38 -2.33 17.48
N GLY A 483 -28.44 -2.52 16.15
CA GLY A 483 -29.62 -2.33 15.31
C GLY A 483 -30.61 -3.50 15.29
N GLY A 484 -30.33 -4.59 16.02
CA GLY A 484 -31.21 -5.76 16.13
C GLY A 484 -30.83 -6.97 15.28
N ALA A 485 -29.66 -6.98 14.63
CA ALA A 485 -29.20 -8.16 13.89
C ALA A 485 -28.94 -9.32 14.87
N ASN A 486 -29.35 -10.52 14.48
CA ASN A 486 -29.17 -11.70 15.32
C ASN A 486 -27.72 -12.22 15.21
N PRO A 487 -26.91 -12.18 16.29
CA PRO A 487 -25.53 -12.71 16.27
C PRO A 487 -25.47 -14.24 16.10
N ASN A 488 -26.61 -14.93 16.28
CA ASN A 488 -26.76 -16.38 16.19
C ASN A 488 -27.44 -16.87 14.91
N MET A 489 -27.57 -16.00 13.90
CA MET A 489 -28.14 -16.43 12.62
C MET A 489 -27.26 -17.49 11.95
N ALA A 490 -27.92 -18.50 11.38
CA ALA A 490 -27.26 -19.46 10.51
C ALA A 490 -26.97 -18.80 9.18
N THR A 491 -25.75 -18.97 8.69
CA THR A 491 -25.36 -18.29 7.45
C THR A 491 -25.95 -18.96 6.22
N SER A 492 -26.16 -18.18 5.16
CA SER A 492 -26.58 -18.68 3.83
C SER A 492 -25.72 -19.85 3.31
N THR A 493 -24.47 -19.90 3.77
CA THR A 493 -23.51 -20.98 3.53
C THR A 493 -23.69 -22.18 4.50
N GLY A 494 -24.71 -23.01 4.24
CA GLY A 494 -24.72 -24.42 4.63
C GLY A 494 -24.38 -24.75 6.10
N GLY A 495 -25.07 -24.12 7.05
CA GLY A 495 -24.99 -24.45 8.48
C GLY A 495 -23.81 -23.83 9.23
N TRP A 496 -23.12 -22.86 8.64
CA TRP A 496 -22.12 -22.06 9.35
C TRP A 496 -22.78 -21.08 10.31
N SER A 497 -22.18 -20.83 11.48
CA SER A 497 -22.59 -19.72 12.34
C SER A 497 -21.82 -18.45 11.99
N LEU A 498 -22.37 -17.29 12.35
CA LEU A 498 -21.71 -16.00 12.12
C LEU A 498 -20.29 -15.96 12.72
N THR A 499 -20.09 -16.56 13.89
CA THR A 499 -18.78 -16.71 14.54
C THR A 499 -17.80 -17.54 13.70
N MET A 500 -18.27 -18.62 13.06
CA MET A 500 -17.43 -19.41 12.15
C MET A 500 -16.99 -18.58 10.93
N SER A 501 -17.89 -17.79 10.37
CA SER A 501 -17.58 -16.88 9.27
C SER A 501 -16.57 -15.81 9.69
N ALA A 502 -16.73 -15.22 10.89
CA ALA A 502 -15.80 -14.24 11.45
C ALA A 502 -14.37 -14.78 11.63
N ILE A 503 -14.19 -16.08 11.94
CA ILE A 503 -12.87 -16.71 12.07
C ILE A 503 -12.08 -16.63 10.75
N ARG A 504 -12.74 -16.57 9.58
CA ARG A 504 -12.06 -16.42 8.29
C ARG A 504 -11.32 -15.09 8.16
N SER A 505 -11.82 -14.05 8.81
CA SER A 505 -11.20 -12.70 8.80
C SER A 505 -9.87 -12.65 9.54
N LYS A 506 -9.62 -13.58 10.48
CA LYS A 506 -8.52 -13.56 11.46
C LYS A 506 -8.52 -12.32 12.39
N ASN A 507 -9.60 -11.54 12.38
CA ASN A 507 -9.78 -10.39 13.26
C ASN A 507 -10.28 -10.89 14.62
N VAL A 508 -9.43 -10.75 15.65
CA VAL A 508 -9.72 -11.22 17.02
C VAL A 508 -10.86 -10.43 17.63
N GLU A 509 -10.90 -9.12 17.38
CA GLU A 509 -11.87 -8.19 17.93
C GLU A 509 -13.28 -8.47 17.43
N THR A 510 -13.43 -8.86 16.16
CA THR A 510 -14.74 -9.26 15.61
C THR A 510 -15.25 -10.56 16.24
N VAL A 511 -14.39 -11.57 16.41
CA VAL A 511 -14.78 -12.83 17.07
C VAL A 511 -15.11 -12.58 18.55
N LYS A 512 -14.31 -11.75 19.23
CA LYS A 512 -14.56 -11.35 20.60
C LYS A 512 -15.91 -10.67 20.76
N LEU A 513 -16.22 -9.71 19.90
CA LEU A 513 -17.49 -9.01 19.92
C LEU A 513 -18.67 -9.99 19.81
N LEU A 514 -18.63 -10.91 18.84
CA LEU A 514 -19.71 -11.91 18.69
C LEU A 514 -19.87 -12.80 19.93
N VAL A 515 -18.76 -13.21 20.55
CA VAL A 515 -18.77 -13.98 21.79
C VAL A 515 -19.37 -13.19 22.95
N ASP A 516 -18.96 -11.93 23.10
CA ASP A 516 -19.46 -11.02 24.15
C ASP A 516 -20.97 -10.74 23.97
N GLU A 517 -21.45 -10.70 22.72
CA GLU A 517 -22.88 -10.57 22.35
C GLU A 517 -23.65 -11.91 22.38
N GLY A 518 -23.08 -12.95 22.99
CA GLY A 518 -23.79 -14.21 23.27
C GLY A 518 -23.89 -15.16 22.07
N ALA A 519 -22.89 -15.18 21.19
CA ALA A 519 -22.85 -16.14 20.09
C ALA A 519 -22.83 -17.61 20.58
N ASP A 520 -23.57 -18.47 19.88
CA ASP A 520 -23.59 -19.91 20.12
C ASP A 520 -22.31 -20.55 19.58
N LEU A 521 -21.50 -21.06 20.50
CA LEU A 521 -20.23 -21.71 20.20
C LEU A 521 -20.36 -23.22 20.01
N LYS A 522 -21.58 -23.77 20.17
CA LYS A 522 -21.88 -25.20 20.04
C LYS A 522 -22.41 -25.59 18.67
N THR A 523 -22.75 -24.60 17.84
CA THR A 523 -23.19 -24.87 16.47
C THR A 523 -22.14 -25.70 15.73
N GLU A 524 -22.60 -26.71 14.99
CA GLU A 524 -21.76 -27.57 14.17
C GLU A 524 -22.15 -27.42 12.69
N THR A 525 -21.15 -27.37 11.81
CA THR A 525 -21.39 -27.48 10.36
C THR A 525 -21.90 -28.87 10.00
N SER A 526 -22.32 -29.07 8.74
CA SER A 526 -22.64 -30.40 8.20
C SER A 526 -21.49 -31.42 8.27
N TRP A 527 -20.26 -30.95 8.50
CA TRP A 527 -19.06 -31.79 8.72
C TRP A 527 -18.73 -32.00 10.20
N GLY A 528 -19.59 -31.53 11.12
CA GLY A 528 -19.38 -31.60 12.56
C GLY A 528 -18.31 -30.62 13.07
N GLU A 529 -18.00 -29.56 12.32
CA GLU A 529 -16.99 -28.58 12.72
C GLU A 529 -17.62 -27.51 13.62
N THR A 530 -17.03 -27.26 14.79
CA THR A 530 -17.35 -26.10 15.64
C THR A 530 -16.41 -24.93 15.37
N ALA A 531 -16.78 -23.73 15.83
CA ALA A 531 -15.92 -22.54 15.79
C ALA A 531 -14.52 -22.79 16.37
N LEU A 532 -14.43 -23.47 17.53
CA LEU A 532 -13.15 -23.83 18.14
C LEU A 532 -12.33 -24.78 17.25
N SER A 533 -12.98 -25.77 16.64
CA SER A 533 -12.28 -26.70 15.74
C SER A 533 -11.71 -25.99 14.49
N LEU A 534 -12.44 -25.01 13.93
CA LEU A 534 -11.99 -24.21 12.79
C LEU A 534 -10.82 -23.30 13.17
N ALA A 535 -10.89 -22.63 14.32
CA ALA A 535 -9.80 -21.79 14.83
C ALA A 535 -8.51 -22.61 15.05
N ALA A 536 -8.64 -23.79 15.67
CA ALA A 536 -7.51 -24.70 15.91
C ALA A 536 -6.91 -25.25 14.61
N VAL A 537 -7.73 -25.71 13.65
CA VAL A 537 -7.26 -26.19 12.34
C VAL A 537 -6.56 -25.07 11.55
N SER A 538 -7.06 -23.85 11.66
CA SER A 538 -6.49 -22.66 11.03
C SER A 538 -5.20 -22.18 11.72
N GLY A 539 -4.94 -22.62 12.95
CA GLY A 539 -3.81 -22.23 13.78
C GLY A 539 -3.95 -20.84 14.39
N GLN A 540 -5.19 -20.38 14.61
CA GLN A 540 -5.50 -19.07 15.20
C GLN A 540 -5.54 -19.19 16.73
N GLU A 541 -4.35 -19.25 17.35
CA GLU A 541 -4.20 -19.54 18.79
C GLU A 541 -4.95 -18.56 19.69
N VAL A 542 -4.88 -17.26 19.41
CA VAL A 542 -5.55 -16.21 20.21
C VAL A 542 -7.07 -16.38 20.16
N ILE A 543 -7.62 -16.61 18.97
CA ILE A 543 -9.06 -16.82 18.78
C ILE A 543 -9.50 -18.14 19.40
N ALA A 544 -8.73 -19.22 19.23
CA ALA A 544 -9.02 -20.50 19.87
C ALA A 544 -8.98 -20.38 21.41
N GLY A 545 -8.03 -19.62 21.94
CA GLY A 545 -7.94 -19.30 23.36
C GLY A 545 -9.18 -18.54 23.84
N LEU A 546 -9.58 -17.49 23.13
CA LEU A 546 -10.78 -16.71 23.44
C LEU A 546 -12.04 -17.59 23.46
N LEU A 547 -12.19 -18.47 22.47
CA LEU A 547 -13.31 -19.40 22.41
C LEU A 547 -13.29 -20.40 23.59
N ILE A 548 -12.13 -20.91 23.98
CA ILE A 548 -11.97 -21.77 25.16
C ILE A 548 -12.33 -21.02 26.45
N ASP A 549 -11.88 -19.77 26.60
CA ASP A 549 -12.20 -18.93 27.76
C ASP A 549 -13.71 -18.63 27.84
N ALA A 550 -14.38 -18.56 26.69
CA ALA A 550 -15.84 -18.44 26.58
C ALA A 550 -16.59 -19.78 26.72
N GLY A 551 -15.89 -20.88 27.02
CA GLY A 551 -16.50 -22.19 27.27
C GLY A 551 -16.78 -23.03 26.02
N ALA A 552 -16.22 -22.68 24.86
CA ALA A 552 -16.30 -23.54 23.68
C ALA A 552 -15.55 -24.86 23.91
N MET A 553 -16.14 -25.96 23.47
CA MET A 553 -15.56 -27.30 23.55
C MET A 553 -15.31 -27.86 22.16
N LEU A 554 -14.30 -28.74 22.06
CA LEU A 554 -14.10 -29.50 20.82
C LEU A 554 -15.13 -30.63 20.74
N PRO A 555 -15.73 -30.86 19.57
CA PRO A 555 -16.67 -31.96 19.39
C PRO A 555 -15.93 -33.30 19.44
N LEU A 556 -16.56 -34.34 19.97
CA LEU A 556 -16.01 -35.70 20.05
C LEU A 556 -16.20 -36.47 18.72
N ASN A 557 -15.75 -35.86 17.62
CA ASN A 557 -15.88 -36.38 16.26
C ASN A 557 -14.57 -36.23 15.47
N LEU A 558 -14.60 -36.54 14.17
CA LEU A 558 -13.44 -36.44 13.29
C LEU A 558 -12.90 -34.99 13.20
N ALA A 559 -13.76 -33.98 13.27
CA ALA A 559 -13.36 -32.57 13.24
C ALA A 559 -12.57 -32.19 14.50
N GLY A 560 -13.05 -32.59 15.69
CA GLY A 560 -12.32 -32.39 16.95
C GLY A 560 -10.98 -33.11 16.98
N ARG A 561 -10.91 -34.36 16.51
CA ARG A 561 -9.64 -35.09 16.37
C ARG A 561 -8.67 -34.40 15.39
N ARG A 562 -9.18 -33.90 14.28
CA ARG A 562 -8.37 -33.16 13.31
C ARG A 562 -7.83 -31.85 13.91
N ALA A 563 -8.64 -31.16 14.71
CA ALA A 563 -8.22 -29.94 15.41
C ALA A 563 -7.08 -30.21 16.41
N THR A 564 -7.17 -31.26 17.24
CA THR A 564 -6.10 -31.61 18.19
C THR A 564 -4.80 -32.06 17.51
N LEU A 565 -4.92 -32.88 16.45
CA LEU A 565 -3.76 -33.29 15.65
C LEU A 565 -3.10 -32.08 14.98
N GLN A 566 -3.89 -31.15 14.45
CA GLN A 566 -3.34 -30.02 13.72
C GLN A 566 -2.74 -28.94 14.63
N ALA A 567 -3.28 -28.76 15.82
CA ALA A 567 -2.65 -27.95 16.87
C ALA A 567 -1.27 -28.52 17.26
N SER A 568 -1.18 -29.85 17.40
CA SER A 568 0.08 -30.56 17.69
C SER A 568 1.10 -30.44 16.56
N ASN A 569 0.68 -30.69 15.31
CA ASN A 569 1.54 -30.58 14.13
C ASN A 569 2.09 -29.16 13.92
N ARG A 570 1.30 -28.13 14.29
CA ARG A 570 1.71 -26.72 14.24
C ARG A 570 2.51 -26.26 15.45
N ARG A 571 2.79 -27.15 16.41
CA ARG A 571 3.54 -26.88 17.65
C ARG A 571 2.93 -25.76 18.51
N LEU A 572 1.59 -25.65 18.52
CA LEU A 572 0.87 -24.68 19.35
C LEU A 572 0.75 -25.22 20.78
N SER A 573 1.86 -25.24 21.54
CA SER A 573 1.97 -25.92 22.83
C SER A 573 0.96 -25.43 23.88
N THR A 574 0.76 -24.13 23.96
CA THR A 574 -0.26 -23.44 24.77
C THR A 574 -1.68 -23.93 24.43
N LEU A 575 -2.04 -23.95 23.14
CA LEU A 575 -3.34 -24.44 22.69
C LEU A 575 -3.49 -25.94 22.94
N VAL A 576 -2.45 -26.74 22.68
CA VAL A 576 -2.47 -28.19 22.96
C VAL A 576 -2.67 -28.45 24.45
N ASN A 577 -2.01 -27.70 25.33
CA ASN A 577 -2.21 -27.82 26.78
C ASN A 577 -3.64 -27.44 27.20
N ARG A 578 -4.18 -26.35 26.63
CA ARG A 578 -5.56 -25.92 26.87
C ARG A 578 -6.61 -26.86 26.26
N LEU A 579 -6.26 -27.58 25.20
CA LEU A 579 -7.12 -28.59 24.58
C LEU A 579 -7.04 -29.93 25.34
N ALA A 580 -5.88 -30.26 25.90
CA ALA A 580 -5.64 -31.48 26.68
C ALA A 580 -6.35 -31.48 28.04
N SER A 581 -6.71 -30.30 28.59
CA SER A 581 -7.55 -30.21 29.78
C SER A 581 -9.01 -30.63 29.53
N PHE A 582 -9.43 -30.80 28.28
CA PHE A 582 -10.72 -31.39 27.94
C PHE A 582 -10.55 -32.92 27.84
N GLU A 583 -11.10 -33.67 28.79
CA GLU A 583 -11.01 -35.13 28.94
C GLU A 583 -11.76 -35.92 27.82
N GLY A 584 -11.46 -35.66 26.55
CA GLY A 584 -12.08 -36.36 25.41
C GLY A 584 -11.26 -37.57 24.94
N ASP A 585 -11.80 -38.79 25.05
CA ASP A 585 -11.19 -39.98 24.46
C ASP A 585 -11.42 -40.03 22.92
N TYR A 586 -10.55 -39.36 22.18
CA TYR A 586 -10.53 -39.39 20.72
C TYR A 586 -10.05 -40.74 20.13
N GLY A 587 -9.65 -41.70 20.96
CA GLY A 587 -9.22 -43.05 20.55
C GLY A 587 -10.36 -43.87 19.96
N ALA A 588 -11.58 -43.74 20.51
CA ALA A 588 -12.77 -44.43 20.01
C ALA A 588 -13.23 -43.94 18.62
N VAL A 589 -12.99 -42.66 18.30
CA VAL A 589 -13.36 -42.02 17.03
C VAL A 589 -12.49 -42.51 15.86
N ALA A 590 -11.31 -43.09 16.14
CA ALA A 590 -10.37 -43.58 15.12
C ALA A 590 -10.87 -44.83 14.36
N ASN A 591 -11.82 -45.58 14.92
CA ASN A 591 -12.30 -46.85 14.37
C ASN A 591 -13.62 -46.74 13.59
N VAL A 592 -14.22 -45.54 13.47
CA VAL A 592 -15.48 -45.35 12.74
C VAL A 592 -15.19 -45.08 11.27
N GLY A 593 -15.41 -46.10 10.43
CA GLY A 593 -15.39 -45.95 8.97
C GLY A 593 -16.46 -44.95 8.51
N VAL A 594 -16.08 -44.07 7.58
CA VAL A 594 -16.92 -42.99 7.05
C VAL A 594 -18.24 -43.56 6.47
N ARG A 595 -19.36 -43.37 7.17
CA ARG A 595 -20.69 -43.41 6.53
C ARG A 595 -20.96 -42.03 5.97
N ARG A 596 -20.87 -41.90 4.64
CA ARG A 596 -21.52 -40.80 3.92
C ARG A 596 -23.02 -41.03 4.06
N GLU A 597 -23.69 -40.35 4.98
CA GLU A 597 -25.14 -40.22 4.90
C GLU A 597 -25.45 -39.35 3.68
N ARG A 598 -25.94 -40.00 2.61
CA ARG A 598 -26.67 -39.31 1.55
C ARG A 598 -27.93 -38.77 2.19
N VAL A 599 -27.96 -37.48 2.50
CA VAL A 599 -29.23 -36.76 2.62
C VAL A 599 -29.82 -36.73 1.22
N VAL A 600 -30.76 -37.63 0.98
CA VAL A 600 -31.69 -37.54 -0.13
C VAL A 600 -32.74 -36.53 0.29
N ASP A 601 -32.63 -35.30 -0.24
CA ASP A 601 -33.81 -34.51 -0.54
C ASP A 601 -33.64 -33.96 -1.96
N GLY A 602 -34.24 -34.67 -2.90
CA GLY A 602 -33.99 -34.59 -4.34
C GLY A 602 -34.81 -33.53 -5.06
N SER A 603 -34.90 -32.30 -4.53
CA SER A 603 -35.65 -31.24 -5.21
C SER A 603 -35.10 -29.82 -5.14
N GLN A 604 -33.88 -29.58 -4.62
CA GLN A 604 -33.26 -28.23 -4.66
C GLN A 604 -31.77 -28.18 -5.04
N LEU A 605 -31.19 -29.25 -5.59
CA LEU A 605 -29.79 -29.28 -6.07
C LEU A 605 -29.70 -29.47 -7.59
N ALA A 606 -30.50 -28.71 -8.33
CA ALA A 606 -30.39 -28.62 -9.79
C ALA A 606 -29.93 -27.22 -10.19
N GLN A 607 -28.77 -26.81 -9.69
CA GLN A 607 -27.89 -25.74 -10.19
C GLN A 607 -26.68 -25.73 -9.27
N ILE A 608 -25.46 -25.59 -9.81
CA ILE A 608 -24.16 -25.82 -9.15
C ILE A 608 -23.70 -27.29 -9.21
N ALA A 609 -23.66 -27.82 -10.43
CA ALA A 609 -22.70 -28.88 -10.81
C ALA A 609 -22.33 -28.69 -12.28
N ASP A 610 -21.62 -27.60 -12.57
CA ASP A 610 -20.81 -27.47 -13.79
C ASP A 610 -19.60 -26.62 -13.41
N LEU A 611 -18.42 -27.25 -13.44
CA LEU A 611 -17.13 -26.75 -13.92
C LEU A 611 -16.05 -27.82 -13.64
N ASP A 612 -15.96 -28.72 -14.62
CA ASP A 612 -14.76 -29.35 -15.19
C ASP A 612 -13.77 -30.16 -14.33
N GLU A 613 -13.96 -31.49 -14.37
CA GLU A 613 -12.85 -32.45 -14.53
C GLU A 613 -12.77 -32.88 -16.01
N PRO A 614 -11.58 -32.90 -16.66
CA PRO A 614 -11.48 -33.36 -18.04
C PRO A 614 -11.55 -34.88 -18.13
N LYS A 615 -12.56 -35.38 -18.86
CA LYS A 615 -12.70 -36.79 -19.23
C LYS A 615 -11.62 -37.21 -20.23
N LYS A 616 -11.02 -38.37 -19.97
CA LYS A 616 -10.26 -39.16 -20.95
C LYS A 616 -11.24 -39.78 -21.94
N ASP A 617 -11.03 -39.55 -23.24
CA ASP A 617 -11.56 -40.43 -24.29
C ASP A 617 -10.41 -40.99 -25.11
N GLU A 618 -10.34 -42.32 -25.12
CA GLU A 618 -9.51 -43.13 -26.00
C GLU A 618 -10.25 -43.33 -27.33
N SER A 619 -9.65 -42.92 -28.44
CA SER A 619 -9.72 -43.69 -29.69
C SER A 619 -8.48 -43.42 -30.54
N ALA A 620 -7.74 -44.49 -30.80
CA ALA A 620 -6.48 -44.50 -31.51
C ALA A 620 -6.68 -44.54 -33.03
N SER A 621 -5.75 -43.94 -33.78
CA SER A 621 -5.23 -44.46 -35.07
C SER A 621 -3.97 -43.69 -35.51
N GLN A 622 -2.83 -44.40 -35.49
CA GLN A 622 -1.70 -44.40 -36.45
C GLN A 622 -1.16 -43.05 -36.96
N SER A 623 0.13 -42.72 -37.01
CA SER A 623 1.40 -43.48 -36.99
C SER A 623 2.55 -42.47 -37.12
N GLN A 624 3.78 -42.92 -36.82
CA GLN A 624 5.11 -42.33 -37.13
C GLN A 624 5.80 -41.50 -36.03
N GLN A 625 6.64 -42.18 -35.26
CA GLN A 625 7.99 -41.70 -34.85
C GLN A 625 8.99 -41.95 -36.00
N PRO A 626 10.23 -41.40 -36.05
CA PRO A 626 11.11 -40.84 -34.98
C PRO A 626 11.80 -39.49 -35.41
N PRO A 627 12.86 -38.90 -34.79
CA PRO A 627 13.79 -39.42 -33.77
C PRO A 627 14.09 -38.49 -32.56
N PRO A 628 14.92 -38.93 -31.59
CA PRO A 628 15.08 -38.29 -30.29
C PRO A 628 16.15 -37.20 -30.34
N GLN A 629 15.92 -36.10 -29.63
CA GLN A 629 16.94 -35.09 -29.34
C GLN A 629 17.08 -34.91 -27.83
N GLU A 630 18.17 -35.50 -27.34
CA GLU A 630 19.18 -34.97 -26.42
C GLU A 630 18.81 -33.85 -25.44
N ASP A 631 19.18 -34.13 -24.19
CA ASP A 631 19.52 -33.24 -23.09
C ASP A 631 19.75 -31.75 -23.44
N ALA A 632 18.95 -30.89 -22.82
CA ALA A 632 19.31 -29.48 -22.58
C ALA A 632 18.88 -29.05 -21.18
N ILE A 633 19.75 -29.37 -20.23
CA ILE A 633 19.90 -28.69 -18.94
C ILE A 633 20.18 -27.21 -19.23
N GLY A 634 19.35 -26.29 -18.75
CA GLY A 634 19.64 -24.87 -18.91
C GLY A 634 18.50 -23.90 -18.60
N VAL A 635 17.77 -24.06 -17.48
CA VAL A 635 16.85 -23.02 -17.02
C VAL A 635 17.54 -22.21 -15.93
N GLY A 636 18.06 -21.04 -16.32
CA GLY A 636 18.73 -20.11 -15.42
C GLY A 636 17.78 -19.51 -14.38
N ILE A 637 18.36 -19.09 -13.24
CA ILE A 637 17.71 -18.50 -12.06
C ILE A 637 16.69 -17.38 -12.42
N ALA A 638 16.87 -16.69 -13.56
CA ALA A 638 15.96 -15.67 -14.05
C ALA A 638 14.54 -16.19 -14.38
N VAL A 639 14.42 -17.39 -14.98
CA VAL A 639 13.12 -17.95 -15.40
C VAL A 639 12.36 -18.54 -14.22
N ALA A 640 13.07 -19.04 -13.19
CA ALA A 640 12.45 -19.55 -11.97
C ALA A 640 11.87 -18.44 -11.08
N LEU A 641 12.31 -17.18 -11.27
CA LEU A 641 11.86 -16.01 -10.49
C LEU A 641 10.72 -15.23 -11.18
N GLU A 642 10.41 -15.49 -12.45
CA GLU A 642 9.29 -14.85 -13.17
C GLU A 642 7.91 -15.36 -12.72
N GLY A 643 7.84 -16.51 -12.05
CA GLY A 643 6.59 -17.11 -11.58
C GLY A 643 6.03 -16.56 -10.26
N VAL A 644 6.72 -15.65 -9.59
CA VAL A 644 6.25 -15.05 -8.32
C VAL A 644 5.69 -13.64 -8.61
N PRO A 645 4.42 -13.33 -8.28
CA PRO A 645 3.79 -12.08 -8.68
C PRO A 645 4.25 -10.93 -7.77
N TYR A 646 5.44 -10.40 -8.03
CA TYR A 646 5.91 -9.11 -7.51
C TYR A 646 6.69 -8.36 -8.60
N GLN A 647 6.06 -8.10 -9.74
CA GLN A 647 6.57 -7.11 -10.69
C GLN A 647 6.06 -5.72 -10.33
N ARG A 648 6.83 -4.99 -9.53
CA ARG A 648 7.05 -3.54 -9.66
C ARG A 648 8.33 -3.17 -8.89
N GLY A 649 9.43 -3.08 -9.62
CA GLY A 649 10.73 -2.61 -9.13
C GLY A 649 11.72 -2.57 -10.29
N PHE A 650 12.43 -1.46 -10.47
CA PHE A 650 13.25 -1.18 -11.64
C PHE A 650 14.38 -2.20 -11.87
N TYR A 651 14.46 -2.70 -13.10
CA TYR A 651 15.70 -3.24 -13.68
C TYR A 651 16.34 -2.11 -14.50
N ARG A 652 17.35 -1.42 -13.95
CA ARG A 652 18.25 -0.57 -14.76
C ARG A 652 19.69 -0.91 -14.42
N ARG A 653 20.32 -1.73 -15.29
CA ARG A 653 21.77 -1.73 -15.48
C ARG A 653 22.14 -0.34 -16.00
N TYR A 654 22.81 0.48 -15.19
CA TYR A 654 23.56 1.62 -15.70
C TYR A 654 24.86 1.09 -16.30
N ASP A 655 24.88 0.91 -17.62
CA ASP A 655 26.13 0.69 -18.35
C ASP A 655 26.81 2.03 -18.63
N HIS A 656 27.62 2.46 -17.67
CA HIS A 656 28.65 3.48 -17.89
C HIS A 656 30.00 2.92 -17.46
N LEU A 657 30.44 1.87 -18.16
CA LEU A 657 31.84 1.46 -18.20
C LEU A 657 32.66 2.54 -18.93
N GLY A 658 33.14 3.52 -18.16
CA GLY A 658 34.13 4.46 -18.66
C GLY A 658 34.31 5.67 -17.77
N LYS A 659 35.21 5.55 -16.79
CA LYS A 659 35.75 6.60 -15.91
C LYS A 659 34.97 6.80 -14.59
N ILE A 660 35.38 6.03 -13.58
CA ILE A 660 35.97 6.49 -12.30
C ILE A 660 35.71 5.39 -11.25
N GLY A 661 36.80 4.77 -10.74
CA GLY A 661 36.86 4.07 -9.45
C GLY A 661 36.07 2.75 -9.30
N ARG A 662 36.78 1.62 -9.24
CA ARG A 662 36.21 0.31 -8.85
C ARG A 662 35.56 0.41 -7.45
N GLY A 663 34.24 0.33 -7.39
CA GLY A 663 33.45 0.35 -6.16
C GLY A 663 32.15 -0.45 -6.34
N TYR A 664 31.89 -1.35 -5.40
CA TYR A 664 30.85 -2.36 -5.38
C TYR A 664 29.42 -1.79 -5.51
N PHE A 665 28.69 -2.17 -6.56
CA PHE A 665 27.28 -1.75 -6.78
C PHE A 665 26.30 -2.68 -6.03
N ALA A 666 25.19 -2.12 -5.54
CA ALA A 666 24.19 -2.79 -4.70
C ALA A 666 22.81 -2.80 -5.37
N ASP A 667 22.06 -3.90 -5.21
CA ASP A 667 20.64 -3.97 -5.55
C ASP A 667 19.81 -3.34 -4.41
N VAL A 668 18.95 -2.38 -4.75
CA VAL A 668 18.10 -1.61 -3.82
C VAL A 668 16.64 -1.93 -4.10
N PHE A 669 15.87 -2.35 -3.09
CA PHE A 669 14.42 -2.50 -3.19
C PHE A 669 13.72 -1.24 -2.66
N SER A 670 13.01 -0.53 -3.53
CA SER A 670 12.21 0.64 -3.18
C SER A 670 10.80 0.23 -2.77
N CYS A 671 10.34 0.66 -1.59
CA CYS A 671 8.90 0.78 -1.32
C CYS A 671 8.55 2.28 -1.31
N SER A 672 7.33 2.73 -1.59
CA SER A 672 7.07 4.17 -1.85
C SER A 672 6.43 4.95 -0.69
N SER A 673 7.10 6.00 -0.19
CA SER A 673 6.51 7.10 0.59
C SER A 673 5.94 8.17 -0.37
N LYS A 674 4.96 8.96 0.07
CA LYS A 674 4.32 9.99 -0.78
C LYS A 674 5.27 11.09 -1.26
N VAL A 675 6.40 11.29 -0.56
CA VAL A 675 7.33 12.39 -0.87
C VAL A 675 8.69 11.90 -1.37
N THR A 676 9.19 10.75 -0.94
CA THR A 676 10.54 10.28 -1.32
C THR A 676 10.53 9.12 -2.32
N GLY A 677 9.37 8.48 -2.57
CA GLY A 677 9.27 7.36 -3.50
C GLY A 677 10.11 6.12 -3.14
N VAL A 678 10.90 6.20 -2.07
CA VAL A 678 11.75 5.15 -1.49
C VAL A 678 11.53 5.18 0.03
N ARG A 679 11.07 4.08 0.62
CA ARG A 679 10.67 3.96 2.03
C ARG A 679 11.85 3.60 2.90
N TYR A 680 12.79 2.84 2.36
CA TYR A 680 14.03 2.42 2.99
C TYR A 680 14.78 1.52 2.00
N ALA A 681 16.11 1.44 2.13
CA ALA A 681 16.92 0.46 1.42
C ALA A 681 17.44 -0.56 2.42
N VAL A 682 17.21 -1.86 2.17
CA VAL A 682 17.81 -2.92 2.99
C VAL A 682 18.91 -3.60 2.22
N LYS A 683 20.08 -3.80 2.85
CA LYS A 683 21.22 -4.52 2.25
C LYS A 683 21.79 -5.54 3.23
N ILE A 684 22.12 -6.73 2.73
CA ILE A 684 22.58 -7.85 3.54
C ILE A 684 24.01 -8.25 3.20
N PHE A 685 24.85 -8.46 4.21
CA PHE A 685 26.19 -9.04 4.08
C PHE A 685 26.33 -10.27 4.96
N THR A 686 26.94 -11.34 4.45
CA THR A 686 27.16 -12.58 5.19
C THR A 686 28.65 -12.87 5.29
N SER A 687 29.18 -13.06 6.50
CA SER A 687 30.58 -13.48 6.67
C SER A 687 30.71 -15.00 6.66
N ASN A 688 30.70 -15.62 5.48
CA ASN A 688 31.23 -16.97 5.28
C ASN A 688 32.44 -16.87 4.36
N GLY A 689 33.40 -17.80 4.45
CA GLY A 689 34.67 -17.81 3.70
C GLY A 689 34.57 -17.85 2.16
N LEU A 690 33.45 -17.46 1.58
CA LEU A 690 33.19 -17.25 0.17
C LEU A 690 33.32 -15.77 -0.25
N ASP A 691 33.51 -14.84 0.68
CA ASP A 691 33.75 -13.41 0.36
C ASP A 691 35.16 -12.99 0.84
N LYS A 692 36.17 -13.12 -0.04
CA LYS A 692 37.58 -12.78 0.27
C LYS A 692 37.85 -11.28 0.40
N ASP A 693 36.89 -10.42 0.12
CA ASP A 693 37.11 -8.97 0.01
C ASP A 693 36.75 -8.16 1.26
N PHE A 694 36.21 -8.79 2.32
CA PHE A 694 35.81 -8.06 3.54
C PHE A 694 36.99 -7.44 4.31
N LYS A 695 38.24 -7.86 4.05
CA LYS A 695 39.43 -7.40 4.80
C LYS A 695 40.07 -6.10 4.31
N LYS A 696 39.61 -5.47 3.22
CA LYS A 696 40.31 -4.28 2.64
C LYS A 696 39.55 -2.95 2.64
N GLY A 697 38.30 -2.89 3.09
CA GLY A 697 37.46 -1.73 2.78
C GLY A 697 37.08 -0.77 3.92
N PHE A 698 37.07 -1.19 5.19
CA PHE A 698 36.30 -0.45 6.21
C PHE A 698 37.11 0.27 7.30
N LEU A 699 38.44 0.16 7.30
CA LEU A 699 39.31 0.91 8.23
C LEU A 699 40.53 1.43 7.48
N GLY A 700 40.38 2.58 6.83
CA GLY A 700 41.49 3.38 6.36
C GLY A 700 42.14 4.16 7.52
N THR A 701 42.70 3.46 8.52
CA THR A 701 43.69 4.06 9.42
C THR A 701 45.07 3.61 8.94
N ARG A 702 45.75 4.48 8.18
CA ARG A 702 47.19 4.35 7.92
C ARG A 702 47.93 4.45 9.26
N SER A 703 48.44 3.33 9.75
CA SER A 703 49.57 3.31 10.68
C SER A 703 50.74 2.65 9.96
N GLU A 704 51.55 3.44 9.26
CA GLU A 704 52.90 3.02 8.87
C GLU A 704 53.87 3.51 9.95
N PRO A 705 54.78 2.66 10.48
CA PRO A 705 55.93 3.14 11.22
C PRO A 705 57.01 3.59 10.21
N LEU A 706 57.57 4.78 10.45
CA LEU A 706 58.70 5.34 9.70
C LEU A 706 59.91 4.38 9.73
N PRO A 707 60.61 4.15 8.60
CA PRO A 707 61.88 3.47 8.62
C PRO A 707 63.00 4.41 9.07
N SER A 708 63.94 3.88 9.85
CA SER A 708 65.19 4.52 10.27
C SER A 708 66.10 4.88 9.11
#